data_AF-A0A9P0GUF6-F1
#
_entry.id   AF-A0A9P0GUF6-F1
#
_cell.length_a   1.000
_cell.length_b   1.000
_cell.length_c   1.000
_cell.angle_alpha   90.00
_cell.angle_beta   90.00
_cell.angle_gamma   90.00
#
_symmetry.space_group_name_H-M   'P 1'
#
loop_
_entity.id
_entity.type
_entity.pdbx_description
1 polymer ?
#
loop_
_entity_poly.entity_id
_entity_poly.type
_entity_poly.pdbx_seq_one_letter_code
_entity_poly.pdbx_strand_id
1 'polypeptide(L)'
;MRQRHGFISDEQDLNDRFLEDRRSIHSLSFLWGVALLIYLLGIFGLIYTIDNALPTALTILDEERYPESFIAERAIRDLQFLTNLGPRVVGEYENEILTVDFLRREIDSIIHRKHINQKLEVDFQLVSGAYYVDILQVNQINAYSNVQNVIVKIHGSNNSTKSILVNSHFDSVPTSPGGSDDGINVAAMLEILRKLSVSPERPLHNIVFLFNGAEETPLQASHGFITQHAWANECKVVVNLEACGHGGKIILFQTGPENPWLLKYYGRVPHPYGQAAGEEIFQSGLIPSDTDFRIFRDFGGLVGLDMAFYKSGYRYHTKYDDFENIPPGSYQHVGDNILFLVKQLANAPELSEGTNVPGKMVYFDILGLFMVSYTTAIAIVVNSMVIILSLGAFIWCILDLKTGNLKSILSYIFLTLGGILGGWILSGVSLVSVAYLLDFLRPMSWFANPWLIVGLYVVPTIATSSCLLLRLNFENLDLNIRSQVQTHIGRLIWTCILLIGTIFHIRSMYAIMVPVLFNAMAFLVIYILGWQRTLRKWQIAYIISLVIPTALLMYQMLVTLSLFIPLTGRMGSDKHSELIVGSITVFFALLITSPYVTLITLLQKPKYFYGILAIVFSLCFIVVFTPMGFPYSGNSVSPAPQRQWITHTKRLVYDKNGTIERTESGLYFLNMDRNSPGILRDYVTDLDRARDLDEDCKNLIVCGLPISHARMIKIMNWKLISAVIKHYYSHFIEMMACMLRMKRKYSTWIPAPQPILSDPLEFIVNSKEIVNSTYIEYNITLKGPDRISIYIVPQTDMRIVDVILLNTTTSFSANHEDKELIFILFTSGKNPATMSFTFGVEVPEYHNDTTCKIAVAANYVHSKKNAKTPYFTKILGQLPEWADVVAYLGTYSLYNV
;
A
#
# COMPACT_ATOMS: atom_id res chain seq x y z
N MET A 1 -30.06 9.80 -57.62
CA MET A 1 -29.28 8.54 -57.79
C MET A 1 -27.81 8.72 -58.16
N ARG A 2 -27.35 9.83 -58.79
CA ARG A 2 -25.92 10.00 -59.16
C ARG A 2 -24.94 10.34 -58.00
N GLN A 3 -25.42 10.81 -56.84
CA GLN A 3 -24.55 11.11 -55.68
C GLN A 3 -24.19 9.88 -54.80
N ARG A 4 -24.89 8.74 -54.93
CA ARG A 4 -24.55 7.51 -54.18
C ARG A 4 -23.45 6.67 -54.84
N HIS A 5 -23.15 6.88 -56.12
CA HIS A 5 -22.08 6.14 -56.81
C HIS A 5 -20.68 6.72 -56.57
N GLY A 6 -20.55 8.03 -56.32
CA GLY A 6 -19.25 8.64 -55.98
C GLY A 6 -18.73 8.23 -54.60
N PHE A 7 -19.61 8.11 -53.60
CA PHE A 7 -19.22 7.66 -52.26
C PHE A 7 -18.76 6.20 -52.22
N ILE A 8 -19.42 5.32 -52.98
CA ILE A 8 -19.06 3.90 -53.07
C ILE A 8 -17.77 3.72 -53.89
N SER A 9 -17.57 4.51 -54.97
CA SER A 9 -16.32 4.44 -55.74
C SER A 9 -15.12 4.95 -54.94
N ASP A 10 -15.28 6.04 -54.17
CA ASP A 10 -14.20 6.58 -53.32
C ASP A 10 -13.83 5.60 -52.19
N GLU A 11 -14.81 4.93 -51.57
CA GLU A 11 -14.57 3.95 -50.51
C GLU A 11 -13.92 2.67 -51.05
N GLN A 12 -14.29 2.24 -52.26
CA GLN A 12 -13.74 1.07 -52.94
C GLN A 12 -12.32 1.32 -53.46
N ASP A 13 -12.05 2.52 -53.98
CA ASP A 13 -10.73 2.98 -54.42
C ASP A 13 -9.78 3.23 -53.22
N LEU A 14 -10.29 3.76 -52.10
CA LEU A 14 -9.58 3.80 -50.81
C LEU A 14 -9.22 2.39 -50.32
N ASN A 15 -10.12 1.41 -50.46
CA ASN A 15 -9.88 0.02 -50.06
C ASN A 15 -8.85 -0.68 -50.96
N ASP A 16 -8.93 -0.48 -52.28
CA ASP A 16 -8.00 -1.08 -53.25
C ASP A 16 -6.60 -0.48 -53.12
N ARG A 17 -6.47 0.83 -52.92
CA ARG A 17 -5.18 1.48 -52.61
C ARG A 17 -4.61 1.08 -51.25
N PHE A 18 -5.46 0.87 -50.25
CA PHE A 18 -5.07 0.32 -48.94
C PHE A 18 -4.56 -1.13 -49.05
N LEU A 19 -5.07 -1.90 -50.02
CA LEU A 19 -4.61 -3.26 -50.32
C LEU A 19 -3.31 -3.27 -51.13
N GLU A 20 -3.05 -2.29 -52.00
CA GLU A 20 -1.80 -2.17 -52.77
C GLU A 20 -0.60 -1.72 -51.91
N ASP A 21 -0.77 -0.74 -51.03
CA ASP A 21 0.29 -0.25 -50.13
C ASP A 21 0.80 -1.35 -49.16
N ARG A 22 -0.06 -2.31 -48.81
CA ARG A 22 0.29 -3.49 -48.00
C ARG A 22 0.88 -4.66 -48.80
N ARG A 23 1.15 -4.49 -50.10
CA ARG A 23 2.06 -5.37 -50.88
C ARG A 23 3.50 -4.86 -50.89
N SER A 24 3.80 -3.76 -50.19
CA SER A 24 5.16 -3.23 -50.02
C SER A 24 6.13 -4.28 -49.46
N ILE A 25 7.38 -4.29 -49.93
CA ILE A 25 8.46 -5.14 -49.41
C ILE A 25 8.73 -4.88 -47.91
N HIS A 26 8.35 -3.69 -47.43
CA HIS A 26 8.46 -3.29 -46.03
C HIS A 26 7.33 -3.81 -45.13
N SER A 27 6.28 -4.41 -45.70
CA SER A 27 5.18 -4.99 -44.93
C SER A 27 5.56 -6.36 -44.32
N LEU A 28 4.95 -6.66 -43.17
CA LEU A 28 5.19 -7.88 -42.39
C LEU A 28 3.96 -8.78 -42.42
N SER A 29 4.11 -10.11 -42.52
CA SER A 29 2.96 -11.01 -42.34
C SER A 29 2.29 -10.79 -40.97
N PHE A 30 0.98 -10.99 -40.86
CA PHE A 30 0.26 -10.92 -39.58
C PHE A 30 0.85 -11.84 -38.49
N LEU A 31 1.54 -12.93 -38.89
CA LEU A 31 2.25 -13.84 -37.99
C LEU A 31 3.32 -13.12 -37.14
N TRP A 32 3.90 -12.02 -37.63
CA TRP A 32 4.82 -11.21 -36.84
C TRP A 32 4.14 -10.51 -35.66
N GLY A 33 2.86 -10.15 -35.80
CA GLY A 33 2.06 -9.65 -34.69
C GLY A 33 1.85 -10.71 -33.61
N VAL A 34 1.63 -11.97 -34.02
CA VAL A 34 1.53 -13.11 -33.09
C VAL A 34 2.88 -13.39 -32.42
N ALA A 35 3.97 -13.37 -33.19
CA ALA A 35 5.33 -13.54 -32.66
C ALA A 35 5.68 -12.45 -31.64
N LEU A 36 5.26 -11.20 -31.86
CA LEU A 36 5.42 -10.11 -30.90
C LEU A 36 4.68 -10.39 -29.59
N LEU A 37 3.44 -10.89 -29.63
CA LEU A 37 2.69 -11.26 -28.42
C LEU A 37 3.40 -12.38 -27.66
N ILE A 38 3.89 -13.42 -28.36
CA ILE A 38 4.67 -14.52 -27.75
C ILE A 38 5.96 -13.98 -27.12
N TYR A 39 6.66 -13.06 -27.80
CA TYR A 39 7.86 -12.41 -27.28
C TYR A 39 7.58 -11.62 -25.99
N LEU A 40 6.52 -10.80 -25.95
CA LEU A 40 6.14 -10.05 -24.77
C LEU A 40 5.73 -10.98 -23.61
N LEU A 41 4.99 -12.05 -23.89
CA LEU A 41 4.66 -13.08 -22.90
C LEU A 41 5.89 -13.82 -22.39
N GLY A 42 6.87 -14.09 -23.26
CA GLY A 42 8.15 -14.71 -22.89
C GLY A 42 8.97 -13.83 -21.95
N ILE A 43 9.07 -12.52 -22.22
CA ILE A 43 9.71 -11.57 -21.30
C ILE A 43 8.96 -11.54 -19.97
N PHE A 44 7.62 -11.42 -20.01
CA PHE A 44 6.83 -11.39 -18.78
C PHE A 44 7.03 -12.66 -17.94
N GLY A 45 7.04 -13.84 -18.57
CA GLY A 45 7.32 -15.12 -17.90
C GLY A 45 8.71 -15.15 -17.26
N LEU A 46 9.74 -14.68 -17.96
CA LEU A 46 11.10 -14.56 -17.40
C LEU A 46 11.12 -13.62 -16.19
N ILE A 47 10.49 -12.45 -16.29
CA ILE A 47 10.45 -11.47 -15.21
C ILE A 47 9.70 -12.01 -14.00
N TYR A 48 8.57 -12.69 -14.22
CA TYR A 48 7.83 -13.37 -13.16
C TYR A 48 8.69 -14.43 -12.45
N THR A 49 9.54 -15.18 -13.18
CA THR A 49 10.45 -16.14 -12.55
C THR A 49 11.58 -15.46 -11.76
N ILE A 50 12.18 -14.39 -12.28
CA ILE A 50 13.25 -13.64 -11.59
C ILE A 50 12.73 -12.97 -10.32
N ASP A 51 11.55 -12.36 -10.39
CA ASP A 51 10.93 -11.69 -9.25
C ASP A 51 10.60 -12.67 -8.10
N ASN A 52 10.29 -13.93 -8.42
CA ASN A 52 10.03 -14.98 -7.44
C ASN A 52 11.27 -15.81 -7.04
N ALA A 53 12.42 -15.60 -7.68
CA ALA A 53 13.66 -16.25 -7.28
C ALA A 53 14.13 -15.70 -5.92
N LEU A 54 14.35 -16.60 -4.96
CA LEU A 54 14.82 -16.30 -3.61
C LEU A 54 16.18 -16.96 -3.34
N PRO A 55 16.99 -16.40 -2.43
CA PRO A 55 18.24 -17.05 -2.02
C PRO A 55 17.97 -18.41 -1.36
N THR A 56 18.99 -19.28 -1.40
CA THR A 56 18.91 -20.60 -0.77
C THR A 56 18.92 -20.45 0.75
N ALA A 57 17.91 -21.00 1.42
CA ALA A 57 17.82 -20.98 2.88
C ALA A 57 18.91 -21.87 3.49
N LEU A 58 19.76 -21.29 4.33
CA LEU A 58 20.84 -22.00 5.00
C LEU A 58 20.33 -22.73 6.26
N THR A 59 20.86 -23.92 6.47
CA THR A 59 20.59 -24.78 7.61
C THR A 59 21.70 -24.67 8.66
N ILE A 60 21.48 -25.20 9.86
CA ILE A 60 22.50 -25.25 10.91
C ILE A 60 23.75 -26.01 10.46
N LEU A 61 23.60 -27.01 9.57
CA LEU A 61 24.73 -27.74 8.99
C LEU A 61 25.61 -26.86 8.10
N ASP A 62 25.04 -25.84 7.47
CA ASP A 62 25.78 -24.93 6.60
C ASP A 62 26.65 -23.93 7.39
N GLU A 63 26.41 -23.79 8.70
CA GLU A 63 27.14 -22.86 9.58
C GLU A 63 28.64 -23.18 9.67
N GLU A 64 29.05 -24.45 9.55
CA GLU A 64 30.47 -24.83 9.51
C GLU A 64 31.18 -24.23 8.29
N ARG A 65 30.49 -24.20 7.15
CA ARG A 65 31.01 -23.67 5.88
C ARG A 65 30.86 -22.16 5.75
N TYR A 66 29.79 -21.61 6.32
CA TYR A 66 29.41 -20.21 6.25
C TYR A 66 29.15 -19.62 7.65
N PRO A 67 30.17 -19.53 8.52
CA PRO A 67 29.99 -19.16 9.93
C PRO A 67 29.40 -17.76 10.12
N GLU A 68 29.75 -16.83 9.23
CA GLU A 68 29.31 -15.44 9.24
C GLU A 68 27.96 -15.19 8.55
N SER A 69 27.39 -16.20 7.90
CA SER A 69 26.12 -16.09 7.18
C SER A 69 24.93 -16.31 8.11
N PHE A 70 23.81 -15.67 7.77
CA PHE A 70 22.53 -15.86 8.46
C PHE A 70 22.01 -17.28 8.29
N ILE A 71 21.48 -17.90 9.35
CA ILE A 71 20.93 -19.27 9.31
C ILE A 71 19.40 -19.24 9.35
N ALA A 72 18.78 -19.42 8.18
CA ALA A 72 17.33 -19.42 8.03
C ALA A 72 16.62 -20.49 8.87
N GLU A 73 17.21 -21.67 9.05
CA GLU A 73 16.60 -22.75 9.84
C GLU A 73 16.31 -22.33 11.29
N ARG A 74 17.17 -21.53 11.93
CA ARG A 74 16.92 -21.03 13.30
C ARG A 74 15.75 -20.05 13.33
N ALA A 75 15.75 -19.08 12.42
CA ALA A 75 14.68 -18.10 12.31
C ALA A 75 13.32 -18.76 11.99
N ILE A 76 13.29 -19.80 11.16
CA ILE A 76 12.07 -20.57 10.88
C ILE A 76 11.54 -21.24 12.17
N ARG A 77 12.41 -21.84 12.98
CA ARG A 77 12.01 -22.47 14.26
C ARG A 77 11.51 -21.43 15.27
N ASP A 78 12.19 -20.30 15.36
CA ASP A 78 11.80 -19.19 16.24
C ASP A 78 10.41 -18.64 15.83
N LEU A 79 10.17 -18.44 14.54
CA LEU A 79 8.85 -18.02 14.04
C LEU A 79 7.77 -19.07 14.27
N GLN A 80 8.07 -20.34 13.99
CA GLN A 80 7.13 -21.43 14.22
C GLN A 80 6.65 -21.43 15.68
N PHE A 81 7.57 -21.24 16.64
CA PHE A 81 7.21 -21.11 18.04
C PHE A 81 6.29 -19.91 18.29
N LEU A 82 6.66 -18.72 17.79
CA LEU A 82 5.85 -17.50 17.94
C LEU A 82 4.43 -17.66 17.38
N THR A 83 4.29 -18.19 16.17
CA THR A 83 2.96 -18.39 15.55
C THR A 83 2.13 -19.45 16.24
N ASN A 84 2.75 -20.47 16.85
CA ASN A 84 2.06 -21.52 17.59
C ASN A 84 1.45 -21.04 18.91
N LEU A 85 1.87 -19.87 19.43
CA LEU A 85 1.20 -19.22 20.56
C LEU A 85 -0.23 -18.78 20.18
N GLY A 86 -0.48 -18.57 18.89
CA GLY A 86 -1.70 -17.96 18.34
C GLY A 86 -1.54 -16.44 18.18
N PRO A 87 -2.65 -15.71 17.96
CA PRO A 87 -2.63 -14.26 17.92
C PRO A 87 -2.04 -13.65 19.18
N ARG A 88 -1.21 -12.62 19.02
CA ARG A 88 -0.50 -11.90 20.09
C ARG A 88 -1.04 -10.48 20.18
N VAL A 89 -2.34 -10.38 20.46
CA VAL A 89 -3.01 -9.08 20.57
C VAL A 89 -2.57 -8.40 21.87
N VAL A 90 -2.17 -7.13 21.81
CA VAL A 90 -1.87 -6.31 23.01
C VAL A 90 -2.94 -6.50 24.08
N GLY A 91 -2.54 -6.77 25.33
CA GLY A 91 -3.42 -7.09 26.46
C GLY A 91 -3.78 -8.59 26.61
N GLU A 92 -3.43 -9.45 25.64
CA GLU A 92 -3.53 -10.91 25.77
C GLU A 92 -2.31 -11.52 26.48
N TYR A 93 -2.54 -12.69 27.08
CA TYR A 93 -1.50 -13.44 27.78
C TYR A 93 -0.39 -13.88 26.81
N GLU A 94 -0.77 -14.19 25.57
CA GLU A 94 0.10 -14.55 24.47
C GLU A 94 1.10 -13.44 24.12
N ASN A 95 0.65 -12.18 24.06
CA ASN A 95 1.51 -11.02 23.81
C ASN A 95 2.35 -10.66 25.03
N GLU A 96 1.67 -10.41 26.16
CA GLU A 96 2.29 -9.75 27.31
C GLU A 96 3.19 -10.68 28.15
N ILE A 97 2.96 -12.00 28.09
CA ILE A 97 3.67 -12.98 28.93
C ILE A 97 4.41 -13.99 28.06
N LEU A 98 3.70 -14.79 27.24
CA LEU A 98 4.33 -15.91 26.54
C LEU A 98 5.39 -15.47 25.53
N THR A 99 5.11 -14.42 24.77
CA THR A 99 6.05 -13.88 23.78
C THR A 99 7.25 -13.23 24.44
N VAL A 100 7.04 -12.42 25.48
CA VAL A 100 8.12 -11.79 26.25
C VAL A 100 9.01 -12.83 26.93
N ASP A 101 8.44 -13.90 27.49
CA ASP A 101 9.19 -15.01 28.10
C ASP A 101 9.99 -15.79 27.05
N PHE A 102 9.43 -15.99 25.86
CA PHE A 102 10.17 -16.58 24.74
C PHE A 102 11.37 -15.74 24.35
N LEU A 103 11.18 -14.44 24.10
CA LEU A 103 12.26 -13.51 23.76
C LEU A 103 13.33 -13.47 24.85
N ARG A 104 12.93 -13.42 26.12
CA ARG A 104 13.85 -13.49 27.27
C ARG A 104 14.72 -14.74 27.20
N ARG A 105 14.13 -15.93 27.04
CA ARG A 105 14.89 -17.19 26.98
C ARG A 105 15.87 -17.25 25.82
N GLU A 106 15.44 -16.82 24.63
CA GLU A 106 16.31 -16.81 23.45
C GLU A 106 17.45 -15.81 23.60
N ILE A 107 17.17 -14.60 24.09
CA ILE A 107 18.19 -13.57 24.33
C ILE A 107 19.17 -14.01 25.43
N ASP A 108 18.68 -14.59 26.52
CA ASP A 108 19.53 -15.13 27.58
C ASP A 108 20.46 -16.22 27.02
N SER A 109 19.94 -17.15 26.20
CA SER A 109 20.74 -18.18 25.52
C SER A 109 21.84 -17.56 24.64
N ILE A 110 21.51 -16.50 23.89
CA ILE A 110 22.47 -15.75 23.08
C ILE A 110 23.56 -15.10 23.96
N ILE A 111 23.17 -14.44 25.05
CA ILE A 111 24.10 -13.78 25.97
C ILE A 111 25.04 -14.80 26.64
N HIS A 112 24.57 -16.00 26.96
CA HIS A 112 25.40 -17.06 27.55
C HIS A 112 26.43 -17.63 26.57
N ARG A 113 26.16 -17.59 25.26
CA ARG A 113 27.03 -18.15 24.21
C ARG A 113 27.88 -17.10 23.49
N LYS A 114 27.74 -15.82 23.85
CA LYS A 114 28.45 -14.71 23.21
C LYS A 114 29.97 -14.90 23.27
N HIS A 115 30.66 -14.33 22.31
CA HIS A 115 32.12 -14.26 22.34
C HIS A 115 32.60 -13.39 23.51
N ILE A 116 33.76 -13.72 24.09
CA ILE A 116 34.32 -13.04 25.28
C ILE A 116 34.51 -11.52 25.07
N ASN A 117 34.79 -11.10 23.83
CA ASN A 117 34.94 -9.68 23.48
C ASN A 117 33.60 -8.93 23.42
N GLN A 118 32.46 -9.62 23.29
CA GLN A 118 31.18 -8.96 23.08
C GLN A 118 30.54 -8.53 24.40
N LYS A 119 30.07 -7.28 24.42
CA LYS A 119 29.33 -6.70 25.54
C LYS A 119 27.89 -6.44 25.10
N LEU A 120 26.97 -7.14 25.75
CA LEU A 120 25.53 -7.05 25.53
C LEU A 120 24.86 -6.62 26.83
N GLU A 121 23.83 -5.79 26.71
CA GLU A 121 22.95 -5.34 27.78
C GLU A 121 21.50 -5.52 27.33
N VAL A 122 20.62 -5.97 28.22
CA VAL A 122 19.18 -6.20 27.92
C VAL A 122 18.34 -5.38 28.88
N ASP A 123 17.27 -4.79 28.38
CA ASP A 123 16.23 -4.15 29.20
C ASP A 123 14.83 -4.61 28.77
N PHE A 124 13.94 -4.72 29.75
CA PHE A 124 12.54 -5.06 29.56
C PHE A 124 11.70 -3.86 29.99
N GLN A 125 11.37 -3.03 29.02
CA GLN A 125 10.69 -1.77 29.28
C GLN A 125 9.18 -2.01 29.42
N LEU A 126 8.60 -1.45 30.47
CA LEU A 126 7.15 -1.25 30.62
C LEU A 126 6.88 0.25 30.58
N VAL A 127 6.05 0.70 29.63
CA VAL A 127 5.91 2.13 29.35
C VAL A 127 4.46 2.56 29.12
N SER A 128 4.17 3.80 29.52
CA SER A 128 2.86 4.46 29.35
C SER A 128 3.09 5.83 28.74
N GLY A 129 2.12 6.34 27.98
CA GLY A 129 2.25 7.63 27.33
C GLY A 129 1.04 8.00 26.48
N ALA A 130 1.13 9.17 25.86
CA ALA A 130 0.14 9.62 24.89
C ALA A 130 0.81 10.51 23.84
N TYR A 131 0.28 10.48 22.62
CA TYR A 131 0.74 11.32 21.52
C TYR A 131 -0.36 11.54 20.48
N TYR A 132 -0.22 12.64 19.77
CA TYR A 132 -1.03 12.96 18.61
C TYR A 132 -0.28 12.57 17.34
N VAL A 133 -0.94 11.78 16.48
CA VAL A 133 -0.47 11.50 15.13
C VAL A 133 -1.69 11.55 14.21
N ASP A 134 -1.60 12.36 13.15
CA ASP A 134 -2.58 12.30 12.07
C ASP A 134 -2.37 11.00 11.27
N ILE A 135 -3.13 9.97 11.64
CA ILE A 135 -3.18 8.68 10.94
C ILE A 135 -4.36 8.74 9.98
N LEU A 136 -4.10 8.61 8.68
CA LEU A 136 -5.13 8.52 7.64
C LEU A 136 -6.08 9.74 7.55
N GLN A 137 -5.63 10.95 7.92
CA GLN A 137 -6.43 12.19 7.95
C GLN A 137 -7.54 12.17 9.01
N VAL A 138 -7.30 11.45 10.10
CA VAL A 138 -8.17 11.35 11.28
C VAL A 138 -7.38 11.92 12.46
N ASN A 139 -7.92 12.98 13.09
CA ASN A 139 -7.36 13.60 14.29
C ASN A 139 -7.45 12.63 15.48
N GLN A 140 -6.50 11.69 15.56
CA GLN A 140 -6.44 10.64 16.57
C GLN A 140 -5.34 10.93 17.58
N ILE A 141 -5.71 10.86 18.86
CA ILE A 141 -4.77 10.81 19.98
C ILE A 141 -4.64 9.35 20.39
N ASN A 142 -3.42 8.84 20.41
CA ASN A 142 -3.11 7.52 20.94
C ASN A 142 -2.67 7.69 22.39
N ALA A 143 -3.35 7.00 23.30
CA ALA A 143 -2.98 6.92 24.71
C ALA A 143 -2.77 5.45 25.07
N TYR A 144 -1.76 5.16 25.87
CA TYR A 144 -1.43 3.79 26.20
C TYR A 144 -0.86 3.67 27.61
N SER A 145 -1.11 2.52 28.22
CA SER A 145 -0.62 2.19 29.55
C SER A 145 0.04 0.82 29.57
N ASN A 146 1.22 0.73 30.18
CA ASN A 146 1.92 -0.51 30.46
C ASN A 146 2.12 -1.41 29.21
N VAL A 147 2.44 -0.81 28.06
CA VAL A 147 2.89 -1.59 26.89
C VAL A 147 4.34 -2.02 27.08
N GLN A 148 4.74 -3.14 26.46
CA GLN A 148 6.05 -3.76 26.70
C GLN A 148 6.97 -3.66 25.47
N ASN A 149 8.26 -3.45 25.73
CA ASN A 149 9.34 -3.64 24.75
C ASN A 149 10.39 -4.59 25.32
N VAL A 150 11.04 -5.36 24.44
CA VAL A 150 12.28 -6.10 24.76
C VAL A 150 13.41 -5.49 23.98
N ILE A 151 14.45 -5.03 24.68
CA ILE A 151 15.49 -4.17 24.08
C ILE A 151 16.85 -4.79 24.35
N VAL A 152 17.66 -4.99 23.32
CA VAL A 152 19.02 -5.54 23.45
C VAL A 152 20.02 -4.57 22.83
N LYS A 153 21.06 -4.20 23.59
CA LYS A 153 22.15 -3.35 23.13
C LYS A 153 23.45 -4.13 23.01
N ILE A 154 24.04 -4.11 21.82
CA ILE A 154 25.43 -4.53 21.58
C ILE A 154 26.31 -3.27 21.66
N HIS A 155 27.28 -3.25 22.57
CA HIS A 155 28.16 -2.08 22.72
C HIS A 155 29.31 -2.08 21.72
N GLY A 156 29.53 -0.93 21.07
CA GLY A 156 30.66 -0.69 20.20
C GLY A 156 32.01 -0.58 20.93
N SER A 157 33.10 -0.82 20.21
CA SER A 157 34.47 -0.95 20.74
C SER A 157 34.97 0.29 21.52
N ASN A 158 34.56 1.50 21.12
CA ASN A 158 35.08 2.76 21.64
C ASN A 158 34.18 3.49 22.65
N ASN A 159 33.35 2.76 23.42
CA ASN A 159 32.30 3.36 24.28
C ASN A 159 31.46 4.39 23.51
N SER A 160 31.06 4.03 22.29
CA SER A 160 30.32 4.94 21.42
C SER A 160 29.03 5.41 22.10
N THR A 161 28.70 6.69 21.92
CA THR A 161 27.44 7.29 22.36
C THR A 161 26.40 7.34 21.24
N LYS A 162 26.70 6.69 20.11
CA LYS A 162 25.86 6.64 18.92
C LYS A 162 25.44 5.20 18.66
N SER A 163 24.17 5.03 18.31
CA SER A 163 23.54 3.74 18.12
C SER A 163 22.78 3.70 16.80
N ILE A 164 22.75 2.50 16.22
CA ILE A 164 21.76 2.14 15.21
C ILE A 164 20.63 1.41 15.90
N LEU A 165 19.41 1.76 15.55
CA LEU A 165 18.20 1.07 15.97
C LEU A 165 17.79 0.08 14.89
N VAL A 166 17.54 -1.17 15.27
CA VAL A 166 16.92 -2.20 14.42
C VAL A 166 15.59 -2.54 15.07
N ASN A 167 14.48 -2.28 14.38
CA ASN A 167 13.12 -2.41 14.93
C ASN A 167 12.29 -3.41 14.12
N SER A 168 11.48 -4.18 14.85
CA SER A 168 10.41 -5.06 14.36
C SER A 168 9.45 -5.30 15.52
N HIS A 169 8.17 -5.53 15.22
CA HIS A 169 7.14 -5.71 16.25
C HIS A 169 6.70 -7.18 16.40
N PHE A 170 6.41 -7.60 17.63
CA PHE A 170 6.02 -8.98 17.94
C PHE A 170 4.52 -9.16 18.19
N ASP A 171 3.78 -8.08 18.41
CA ASP A 171 2.32 -8.12 18.53
C ASP A 171 1.66 -8.46 17.19
N SER A 172 0.40 -8.90 17.24
CA SER A 172 -0.39 -9.17 16.04
C SER A 172 -1.85 -8.70 16.20
N VAL A 173 -2.56 -8.62 15.08
CA VAL A 173 -4.00 -8.31 15.08
C VAL A 173 -4.88 -9.50 15.49
N PRO A 174 -6.12 -9.25 15.95
CA PRO A 174 -7.06 -10.32 16.25
C PRO A 174 -7.20 -11.32 15.09
N THR A 175 -7.24 -12.61 15.43
CA THR A 175 -7.34 -13.76 14.51
C THR A 175 -6.11 -14.07 13.64
N SER A 176 -5.16 -13.14 13.52
CA SER A 176 -3.92 -13.36 12.75
C SER A 176 -2.84 -14.00 13.62
N PRO A 177 -2.22 -15.11 13.19
CA PRO A 177 -1.01 -15.64 13.82
C PRO A 177 0.21 -14.72 13.70
N GLY A 178 0.19 -13.72 12.80
CA GLY A 178 1.29 -12.76 12.61
C GLY A 178 2.60 -13.41 12.18
N GLY A 179 2.54 -14.32 11.19
CA GLY A 179 3.69 -15.03 10.66
C GLY A 179 4.64 -14.09 9.90
N SER A 180 4.15 -13.48 8.83
CA SER A 180 4.93 -12.47 8.12
C SER A 180 4.84 -11.12 8.80
N ASP A 181 3.75 -10.82 9.51
CA ASP A 181 3.44 -9.51 10.11
C ASP A 181 3.39 -9.58 11.64
N ASP A 182 4.47 -9.31 12.37
CA ASP A 182 5.85 -9.10 11.86
C ASP A 182 6.84 -10.15 12.39
N GLY A 183 6.30 -11.34 12.70
CA GLY A 183 7.06 -12.42 13.35
C GLY A 183 8.31 -12.86 12.59
N ILE A 184 8.30 -12.88 11.24
CA ILE A 184 9.47 -13.24 10.43
C ILE A 184 10.65 -12.30 10.69
N ASN A 185 10.38 -11.00 10.87
CA ASN A 185 11.41 -10.00 11.10
C ASN A 185 11.90 -10.03 12.54
N VAL A 186 11.03 -10.31 13.52
CA VAL A 186 11.42 -10.65 14.91
C VAL A 186 12.38 -11.83 14.92
N ALA A 187 12.04 -12.92 14.22
CA ALA A 187 12.89 -14.11 14.14
C ALA A 187 14.22 -13.83 13.42
N ALA A 188 14.20 -13.01 12.36
CA ALA A 188 15.41 -12.57 11.68
C ALA A 188 16.30 -11.73 12.61
N MET A 189 15.73 -10.80 13.38
CA MET A 189 16.46 -10.00 14.36
C MET A 189 17.13 -10.85 15.44
N LEU A 190 16.46 -11.90 15.95
CA LEU A 190 17.06 -12.84 16.91
C LEU A 190 18.28 -13.56 16.33
N GLU A 191 18.21 -14.04 15.09
CA GLU A 191 19.36 -14.71 14.45
C GLU A 191 20.49 -13.72 14.10
N ILE A 192 20.16 -12.49 13.68
CA ILE A 192 21.16 -11.44 13.46
C ILE A 192 21.88 -11.09 14.78
N LEU A 193 21.12 -10.91 15.86
CA LEU A 193 21.66 -10.70 17.21
C LEU A 193 22.59 -11.88 17.60
N ARG A 194 22.17 -13.12 17.34
CA ARG A 194 22.97 -14.33 17.59
C ARG A 194 24.30 -14.28 16.84
N LYS A 195 24.28 -13.98 15.53
CA LYS A 195 25.49 -13.87 14.70
C LYS A 195 26.43 -12.76 15.14
N LEU A 196 25.90 -11.59 15.48
CA LEU A 196 26.72 -10.48 15.98
C LEU A 196 27.32 -10.77 17.36
N SER A 197 26.59 -11.49 18.23
CA SER A 197 27.05 -11.80 19.58
C SER A 197 28.23 -12.79 19.64
N VAL A 198 28.40 -13.64 18.62
CA VAL A 198 29.49 -14.62 18.54
C VAL A 198 30.67 -14.14 17.71
N SER A 199 30.52 -13.01 17.01
CA SER A 199 31.61 -12.38 16.28
C SER A 199 32.73 -11.96 17.23
N PRO A 200 34.01 -12.22 16.92
CA PRO A 200 35.13 -11.71 17.71
C PRO A 200 35.30 -10.19 17.60
N GLU A 201 34.80 -9.61 16.51
CA GLU A 201 34.90 -8.18 16.20
C GLU A 201 33.70 -7.40 16.74
N ARG A 202 33.99 -6.38 17.55
CA ARG A 202 32.97 -5.44 18.03
C ARG A 202 32.74 -4.34 16.99
N PRO A 203 31.49 -3.91 16.76
CA PRO A 203 31.23 -2.78 15.88
C PRO A 203 31.84 -1.48 16.43
N LEU A 204 32.07 -0.48 15.58
CA LEU A 204 32.54 0.84 16.04
C LEU A 204 31.48 1.56 16.89
N HIS A 205 30.22 1.46 16.48
CA HIS A 205 29.06 2.07 17.14
C HIS A 205 28.15 1.02 17.78
N ASN A 206 27.26 1.46 18.68
CA ASN A 206 26.32 0.57 19.34
C ASN A 206 25.23 0.12 18.36
N ILE A 207 24.65 -1.05 18.63
CA ILE A 207 23.48 -1.56 17.91
C ILE A 207 22.42 -1.86 18.95
N VAL A 208 21.22 -1.28 18.78
CA VAL A 208 20.05 -1.49 19.63
C VAL A 208 19.02 -2.26 18.82
N PHE A 209 18.68 -3.46 19.27
CA PHE A 209 17.55 -4.24 18.78
C PHE A 209 16.33 -3.91 19.64
N LEU A 210 15.27 -3.45 19.01
CA LEU A 210 13.98 -3.15 19.64
C LEU A 210 12.95 -4.14 19.13
N PHE A 211 12.54 -5.07 19.99
CA PHE A 211 11.39 -5.91 19.77
C PHE A 211 10.17 -5.18 20.34
N ASN A 212 9.41 -4.54 19.46
CA ASN A 212 8.26 -3.69 19.79
C ASN A 212 7.02 -4.54 20.11
N GLY A 213 6.32 -4.27 21.22
CA GLY A 213 5.17 -5.07 21.65
C GLY A 213 3.78 -4.47 21.40
N ALA A 214 3.68 -3.33 20.72
CA ALA A 214 2.40 -2.67 20.47
C ALA A 214 2.44 -1.74 19.24
N GLU A 215 2.72 -2.30 18.05
CA GLU A 215 2.58 -1.61 16.75
C GLU A 215 1.11 -1.53 16.32
N GLU A 216 0.37 -2.64 16.44
CA GLU A 216 -0.98 -2.79 15.88
C GLU A 216 -2.04 -2.02 16.68
N THR A 217 -1.63 -1.48 17.83
CA THR A 217 -2.33 -0.43 18.57
C THR A 217 -1.56 0.86 18.35
N PRO A 218 -1.99 1.71 17.41
CA PRO A 218 -1.16 2.32 16.37
C PRO A 218 0.19 2.89 16.81
N LEU A 219 1.27 2.12 16.74
CA LEU A 219 2.68 2.52 16.95
C LEU A 219 3.04 2.95 18.39
N GLN A 220 2.34 2.43 19.39
CA GLN A 220 2.41 2.92 20.76
C GLN A 220 3.72 2.58 21.48
N ALA A 221 4.21 1.36 21.34
CA ALA A 221 5.40 0.92 22.07
C ALA A 221 6.71 1.45 21.46
N SER A 222 6.77 1.70 20.14
CA SER A 222 7.87 2.47 19.52
C SER A 222 7.91 3.91 20.03
N HIS A 223 6.75 4.54 20.22
CA HIS A 223 6.66 5.88 20.84
C HIS A 223 7.18 5.86 22.28
N GLY A 224 6.78 4.84 23.06
CA GLY A 224 7.28 4.64 24.42
C GLY A 224 8.79 4.43 24.50
N PHE A 225 9.38 3.69 23.55
CA PHE A 225 10.83 3.56 23.48
C PHE A 225 11.51 4.90 23.18
N ILE A 226 11.15 5.54 22.05
CA ILE A 226 11.94 6.66 21.53
C ILE A 226 11.86 7.91 22.42
N THR A 227 10.76 8.08 23.17
CA THR A 227 10.55 9.25 24.02
C THR A 227 11.04 9.09 25.46
N GLN A 228 11.16 7.85 25.97
CA GLN A 228 11.38 7.62 27.42
C GLN A 228 12.58 6.72 27.72
N HIS A 229 13.02 5.85 26.79
CA HIS A 229 14.09 4.91 27.08
C HIS A 229 15.47 5.57 27.12
N ALA A 230 16.32 5.20 28.07
CA ALA A 230 17.64 5.82 28.24
C ALA A 230 18.54 5.73 27.00
N TRP A 231 18.46 4.62 26.24
CA TRP A 231 19.24 4.42 25.02
C TRP A 231 18.66 5.11 23.77
N ALA A 232 17.44 5.65 23.83
CA ALA A 232 16.81 6.31 22.70
C ALA A 232 17.63 7.50 22.18
N ASN A 233 18.15 8.32 23.11
CA ASN A 233 18.96 9.50 22.79
C ASN A 233 20.26 9.19 22.03
N GLU A 234 20.78 7.96 22.16
CA GLU A 234 21.97 7.51 21.44
C GLU A 234 21.65 7.13 19.99
N CYS A 235 20.41 6.76 19.69
CA CYS A 235 20.01 6.31 18.36
C CYS A 235 20.06 7.47 17.36
N LYS A 236 20.62 7.21 16.17
CA LYS A 236 20.73 8.19 15.07
C LYS A 236 20.18 7.67 13.76
N VAL A 237 20.32 6.37 13.53
CA VAL A 237 19.83 5.69 12.33
C VAL A 237 18.89 4.56 12.73
N VAL A 238 17.77 4.41 12.03
CA VAL A 238 16.85 3.28 12.18
C VAL A 238 16.83 2.40 10.93
N VAL A 239 16.81 1.09 11.16
CA VAL A 239 16.44 0.07 10.19
C VAL A 239 15.12 -0.51 10.69
N ASN A 240 14.01 -0.12 10.05
CA ASN A 240 12.67 -0.58 10.38
C ASN A 240 12.29 -1.73 9.45
N LEU A 241 11.79 -2.83 10.04
CA LEU A 241 11.35 -4.02 9.33
C LEU A 241 9.87 -4.22 9.58
N GLU A 242 9.13 -4.51 8.51
CA GLU A 242 7.66 -4.57 8.51
C GLU A 242 7.15 -5.65 7.56
N ALA A 243 5.84 -5.88 7.59
CA ALA A 243 5.15 -6.59 6.53
C ALA A 243 3.75 -6.04 6.24
N CYS A 244 3.36 -6.11 4.97
CA CYS A 244 1.99 -5.98 4.50
C CYS A 244 1.61 -7.14 3.54
N GLY A 245 2.35 -8.24 3.63
CA GLY A 245 2.35 -9.39 2.73
C GLY A 245 2.69 -10.67 3.47
N HIS A 246 3.21 -11.68 2.74
CA HIS A 246 3.43 -13.03 3.25
C HIS A 246 4.85 -13.55 2.96
N GLY A 247 5.86 -12.72 3.16
CA GLY A 247 7.21 -12.99 2.69
C GLY A 247 7.43 -12.67 1.21
N GLY A 248 8.35 -13.40 0.57
CA GLY A 248 8.97 -13.04 -0.70
C GLY A 248 10.30 -12.30 -0.50
N LYS A 249 10.53 -11.26 -1.30
CA LYS A 249 11.68 -10.35 -1.14
C LYS A 249 11.22 -9.14 -0.31
N ILE A 250 12.02 -8.74 0.69
CA ILE A 250 11.75 -7.54 1.48
C ILE A 250 12.15 -6.30 0.67
N ILE A 251 11.20 -5.38 0.42
CA ILE A 251 11.42 -4.19 -0.42
C ILE A 251 11.78 -2.99 0.43
N LEU A 252 12.83 -2.26 0.05
CA LEU A 252 13.06 -0.91 0.55
C LEU A 252 12.06 0.04 -0.11
N PHE A 253 11.15 0.58 0.71
CA PHE A 253 10.10 1.47 0.25
C PHE A 253 10.12 2.84 0.94
N GLN A 254 10.93 3.09 1.97
CA GLN A 254 11.21 4.46 2.41
C GLN A 254 12.66 4.66 2.81
N THR A 255 13.17 5.86 2.50
CA THR A 255 14.48 6.35 2.93
C THR A 255 14.34 7.74 3.55
N GLY A 256 15.16 8.06 4.54
CA GLY A 256 15.35 9.44 4.99
C GLY A 256 14.95 9.70 6.45
N PRO A 257 14.59 10.94 6.82
CA PRO A 257 14.42 12.10 5.93
C PRO A 257 15.76 12.57 5.34
N GLU A 258 15.81 12.84 4.04
CA GLU A 258 16.90 13.55 3.33
C GLU A 258 18.34 13.08 3.61
N ASN A 259 18.59 11.77 3.73
CA ASN A 259 19.92 11.22 4.03
C ASN A 259 20.43 10.31 2.90
N PRO A 260 21.06 10.89 1.85
CA PRO A 260 21.57 10.15 0.69
C PRO A 260 22.54 9.01 1.00
N TRP A 261 23.33 9.17 2.07
CA TRP A 261 24.43 8.28 2.40
C TRP A 261 23.96 6.87 2.77
N LEU A 262 22.73 6.70 3.28
CA LEU A 262 22.20 5.38 3.64
C LEU A 262 22.13 4.44 2.44
N LEU A 263 21.82 4.98 1.25
CA LEU A 263 21.73 4.19 0.02
C LEU A 263 23.10 3.73 -0.51
N LYS A 264 24.20 4.37 -0.12
CA LYS A 264 25.57 3.89 -0.40
C LYS A 264 25.83 2.54 0.24
N TYR A 265 25.26 2.31 1.43
CA TYR A 265 25.37 1.06 2.16
C TYR A 265 24.30 0.05 1.71
N TYR A 266 23.04 0.48 1.57
CA TYR A 266 21.98 -0.39 1.07
C TYR A 266 22.26 -0.93 -0.35
N GLY A 267 22.82 -0.12 -1.24
CA GLY A 267 23.14 -0.55 -2.60
C GLY A 267 24.20 -1.65 -2.71
N ARG A 268 24.82 -2.05 -1.59
CA ARG A 268 25.83 -3.12 -1.50
C ARG A 268 25.33 -4.37 -0.78
N VAL A 269 24.07 -4.40 -0.35
CA VAL A 269 23.49 -5.60 0.27
C VAL A 269 23.53 -6.78 -0.71
N PRO A 270 23.57 -8.03 -0.24
CA PRO A 270 23.67 -9.20 -1.12
C PRO A 270 22.51 -9.34 -2.12
N HIS A 271 21.29 -8.99 -1.72
CA HIS A 271 20.08 -9.15 -2.52
C HIS A 271 19.30 -7.82 -2.61
N PRO A 272 19.79 -6.82 -3.35
CA PRO A 272 19.19 -5.49 -3.36
C PRO A 272 17.80 -5.49 -3.99
N TYR A 273 16.83 -4.91 -3.30
CA TYR A 273 15.45 -4.83 -3.76
C TYR A 273 14.78 -3.55 -3.24
N GLY A 274 14.37 -2.65 -4.12
CA GLY A 274 13.87 -1.34 -3.68
C GLY A 274 13.45 -0.44 -4.82
N GLN A 275 12.44 0.39 -4.58
CA GLN A 275 11.85 1.26 -5.60
C GLN A 275 11.41 2.59 -4.98
N ALA A 276 11.99 3.72 -5.43
CA ALA A 276 11.59 5.05 -4.97
C ALA A 276 10.13 5.40 -5.32
N ALA A 277 9.53 4.68 -6.27
CA ALA A 277 8.10 4.80 -6.55
C ALA A 277 7.24 4.29 -5.39
N GLY A 278 7.69 3.24 -4.68
CA GLY A 278 7.03 2.77 -3.45
C GLY A 278 7.01 3.86 -2.38
N GLU A 279 8.12 4.59 -2.22
CA GLU A 279 8.22 5.71 -1.29
C GLU A 279 7.26 6.85 -1.61
N GLU A 280 7.21 7.27 -2.88
CA GLU A 280 6.29 8.34 -3.30
C GLU A 280 4.82 7.92 -3.15
N ILE A 281 4.48 6.67 -3.48
CA ILE A 281 3.11 6.13 -3.33
C ILE A 281 2.73 6.03 -1.85
N PHE A 282 3.63 5.56 -0.98
CA PHE A 282 3.35 5.46 0.45
C PHE A 282 3.17 6.85 1.08
N GLN A 283 4.12 7.77 0.84
CA GLN A 283 4.08 9.14 1.36
C GLN A 283 2.90 9.97 0.81
N SER A 284 2.33 9.60 -0.34
CA SER A 284 1.13 10.26 -0.88
C SER A 284 -0.15 9.96 -0.09
N GLY A 285 -0.14 8.97 0.81
CA GLY A 285 -1.32 8.54 1.57
C GLY A 285 -2.31 7.68 0.78
N LEU A 286 -1.95 7.27 -0.45
CA LEU A 286 -2.72 6.32 -1.27
C LEU A 286 -2.78 4.93 -0.62
N ILE A 287 -1.69 4.51 0.04
CA ILE A 287 -1.65 3.31 0.87
C ILE A 287 -2.16 3.71 2.26
N PRO A 288 -3.28 3.16 2.75
CA PRO A 288 -3.83 3.50 4.04
C PRO A 288 -3.14 2.72 5.18
N SER A 289 -1.82 2.90 5.31
CA SER A 289 -0.97 2.32 6.35
C SER A 289 0.05 3.34 6.86
N ASP A 290 0.62 3.06 8.01
CA ASP A 290 1.79 3.73 8.60
C ASP A 290 2.69 2.66 9.20
N THR A 291 3.88 3.03 9.69
CA THR A 291 4.86 2.11 10.30
C THR A 291 5.57 2.78 11.46
N ASP A 292 6.24 2.00 12.31
CA ASP A 292 7.04 2.51 13.43
C ASP A 292 8.11 3.52 12.98
N PHE A 293 8.57 3.41 11.73
CA PHE A 293 9.50 4.36 11.12
C PHE A 293 9.06 5.82 11.28
N ARG A 294 7.75 6.10 11.17
CA ARG A 294 7.21 7.45 11.37
C ARG A 294 7.46 7.95 12.79
N ILE A 295 7.29 7.09 13.79
CA ILE A 295 7.46 7.47 15.19
C ILE A 295 8.92 7.81 15.48
N PHE A 296 9.86 6.99 15.01
CA PHE A 296 11.29 7.26 15.17
C PHE A 296 11.72 8.54 14.46
N ARG A 297 11.14 8.83 13.29
CA ARG A 297 11.40 10.07 12.55
C ARG A 297 10.81 11.29 13.26
N ASP A 298 9.53 11.27 13.57
CA ASP A 298 8.77 12.46 14.00
C ASP A 298 9.05 12.80 15.48
N PHE A 299 9.23 11.79 16.34
CA PHE A 299 9.47 11.99 17.79
C PHE A 299 10.94 11.82 18.19
N GLY A 300 11.70 11.00 17.45
CA GLY A 300 13.13 10.77 17.72
C GLY A 300 14.09 11.60 16.87
N GLY A 301 13.63 12.19 15.76
CA GLY A 301 14.49 12.85 14.78
C GLY A 301 15.46 11.90 14.09
N LEU A 302 15.16 10.60 14.06
CA LEU A 302 16.01 9.60 13.42
C LEU A 302 15.86 9.64 11.90
N VAL A 303 16.91 9.20 11.22
CA VAL A 303 16.92 8.93 9.78
C VAL A 303 17.06 7.43 9.56
N GLY A 304 16.65 6.88 8.42
CA GLY A 304 16.72 5.44 8.27
C GLY A 304 16.18 4.86 6.97
N LEU A 305 15.99 3.55 7.03
CA LEU A 305 15.53 2.70 5.96
C LEU A 305 14.31 1.92 6.48
N ASP A 306 13.20 2.00 5.74
CA ASP A 306 11.96 1.27 6.04
C ASP A 306 11.71 0.21 4.96
N MET A 307 11.58 -1.03 5.39
CA MET A 307 11.56 -2.21 4.53
C MET A 307 10.40 -3.13 4.89
N ALA A 308 9.66 -3.59 3.88
CA ALA A 308 8.49 -4.44 4.10
C ALA A 308 8.41 -5.65 3.17
N PHE A 309 7.85 -6.75 3.66
CA PHE A 309 7.30 -7.77 2.77
C PHE A 309 5.94 -7.31 2.26
N TYR A 310 5.68 -7.35 0.95
CA TYR A 310 4.41 -6.82 0.40
C TYR A 310 3.68 -7.81 -0.53
N LYS A 311 4.35 -8.87 -0.99
CA LYS A 311 3.74 -9.84 -1.89
C LYS A 311 2.64 -10.62 -1.19
N SER A 312 1.61 -10.98 -1.96
CA SER A 312 0.45 -11.75 -1.46
C SER A 312 -0.23 -11.10 -0.24
N GLY A 313 -0.48 -9.79 -0.30
CA GLY A 313 -1.23 -9.02 0.71
C GLY A 313 -2.67 -9.50 0.98
N TYR A 314 -3.12 -10.61 0.38
CA TYR A 314 -4.33 -11.33 0.77
C TYR A 314 -4.26 -11.89 2.18
N ARG A 315 -3.06 -12.28 2.62
CA ARG A 315 -2.82 -12.91 3.93
C ARG A 315 -2.65 -11.89 5.05
N TYR A 316 -2.16 -10.70 4.73
CA TYR A 316 -1.99 -9.61 5.67
C TYR A 316 -3.25 -9.35 6.50
N HIS A 317 -3.08 -9.31 7.83
CA HIS A 317 -4.15 -9.13 8.82
C HIS A 317 -5.28 -10.18 8.69
N THR A 318 -4.95 -11.44 8.41
CA THR A 318 -5.93 -12.54 8.31
C THR A 318 -5.42 -13.80 9.01
N LYS A 319 -6.31 -14.79 9.21
CA LYS A 319 -5.93 -16.11 9.72
C LYS A 319 -4.89 -16.86 8.86
N TYR A 320 -4.66 -16.43 7.62
CA TYR A 320 -3.72 -17.04 6.68
C TYR A 320 -2.31 -16.45 6.75
N ASP A 321 -2.05 -15.50 7.64
CA ASP A 321 -0.69 -15.04 7.92
C ASP A 321 0.03 -16.00 8.89
N ASP A 322 0.30 -17.20 8.36
CA ASP A 322 0.98 -18.30 9.05
C ASP A 322 2.46 -18.40 8.66
N PHE A 323 3.24 -19.18 9.42
CA PHE A 323 4.63 -19.46 9.09
C PHE A 323 4.80 -20.52 7.99
N GLU A 324 3.82 -21.42 7.80
CA GLU A 324 3.92 -22.61 6.94
C GLU A 324 4.05 -22.26 5.46
N ASN A 325 3.36 -21.20 5.04
CA ASN A 325 3.33 -20.80 3.63
C ASN A 325 4.44 -19.79 3.28
N ILE A 326 5.19 -19.28 4.27
CA ILE A 326 6.30 -18.34 4.03
C ILE A 326 7.47 -19.11 3.38
N PRO A 327 7.93 -18.70 2.18
CA PRO A 327 9.05 -19.37 1.54
C PRO A 327 10.33 -19.29 2.40
N PRO A 328 11.07 -20.41 2.62
CA PRO A 328 12.31 -20.39 3.41
C PRO A 328 13.35 -19.38 2.91
N GLY A 329 13.42 -19.15 1.61
CA GLY A 329 14.32 -18.16 1.02
C GLY A 329 14.00 -16.70 1.41
N SER A 330 12.80 -16.41 1.92
CA SER A 330 12.44 -15.09 2.43
C SER A 330 13.18 -14.74 3.71
N TYR A 331 13.32 -15.70 4.63
CA TYR A 331 14.11 -15.55 5.85
C TYR A 331 15.57 -15.28 5.51
N GLN A 332 16.12 -16.03 4.54
CA GLN A 332 17.49 -15.82 4.09
C GLN A 332 17.65 -14.44 3.42
N HIS A 333 16.68 -14.01 2.61
CA HIS A 333 16.74 -12.72 1.92
C HIS A 333 16.78 -11.54 2.90
N VAL A 334 15.88 -11.50 3.89
CA VAL A 334 15.92 -10.45 4.91
C VAL A 334 17.15 -10.61 5.80
N GLY A 335 17.47 -11.82 6.23
CA GLY A 335 18.60 -12.11 7.10
C GLY A 335 19.94 -11.66 6.51
N ASP A 336 20.24 -12.04 5.27
CA ASP A 336 21.48 -11.67 4.57
C ASP A 336 21.60 -10.14 4.41
N ASN A 337 20.52 -9.50 3.95
CA ASN A 337 20.50 -8.06 3.70
C ASN A 337 20.67 -7.26 4.99
N ILE A 338 19.89 -7.58 6.03
CA ILE A 338 19.90 -6.82 7.28
C ILE A 338 21.17 -7.10 8.08
N LEU A 339 21.67 -8.34 8.12
CA LEU A 339 22.95 -8.65 8.77
C LEU A 339 24.09 -7.85 8.13
N PHE A 340 24.16 -7.82 6.80
CA PHE A 340 25.16 -7.02 6.08
C PHE A 340 24.98 -5.53 6.37
N LEU A 341 23.76 -5.01 6.22
CA LEU A 341 23.44 -3.60 6.37
C LEU A 341 23.77 -3.08 7.78
N VAL A 342 23.35 -3.81 8.82
CA VAL A 342 23.62 -3.46 10.23
C VAL A 342 25.11 -3.50 10.52
N LYS A 343 25.84 -4.53 10.06
CA LYS A 343 27.32 -4.58 10.19
C LYS A 343 27.98 -3.37 9.53
N GLN A 344 27.55 -2.99 8.33
CA GLN A 344 28.15 -1.86 7.60
C GLN A 344 27.82 -0.51 8.24
N LEU A 345 26.55 -0.26 8.55
CA LEU A 345 26.13 0.98 9.17
C LEU A 345 26.77 1.15 10.55
N ALA A 346 26.91 0.08 11.34
CA ALA A 346 27.50 0.15 12.69
C ALA A 346 29.00 0.51 12.67
N ASN A 347 29.62 0.44 11.50
CA ASN A 347 30.99 0.83 11.24
C ASN A 347 31.09 2.06 10.33
N ALA A 348 29.97 2.72 10.02
CA ALA A 348 29.94 3.90 9.16
C ALA A 348 30.41 5.16 9.93
N PRO A 349 31.42 5.90 9.45
CA PRO A 349 31.87 7.15 10.08
C PRO A 349 30.78 8.22 10.10
N GLU A 350 29.88 8.20 9.11
CA GLU A 350 28.74 9.11 9.00
C GLU A 350 27.81 9.07 10.24
N LEU A 351 27.79 7.96 10.98
CA LEU A 351 26.96 7.83 12.20
C LEU A 351 27.48 8.71 13.36
N SER A 352 28.79 8.91 13.47
CA SER A 352 29.39 9.82 14.46
C SER A 352 29.51 11.25 13.98
N GLU A 353 29.96 11.43 12.74
CA GLU A 353 30.31 12.74 12.18
C GLU A 353 29.08 13.53 11.71
N GLY A 354 27.97 12.82 11.44
CA GLY A 354 26.82 13.37 10.75
C GLY A 354 27.13 13.63 9.28
N THR A 355 26.09 13.97 8.51
CA THR A 355 26.26 14.37 7.10
C THR A 355 25.56 15.70 6.85
N ASN A 356 26.29 16.66 6.28
CA ASN A 356 25.77 18.00 5.97
C ASN A 356 25.14 18.11 4.57
N VAL A 357 24.90 16.99 3.88
CA VAL A 357 24.35 17.00 2.51
C VAL A 357 22.93 16.45 2.53
N PRO A 358 21.92 17.29 2.81
CA PRO A 358 20.53 16.89 2.67
C PRO A 358 20.21 16.61 1.21
N GLY A 359 19.41 15.59 0.95
CA GLY A 359 18.92 15.33 -0.39
C GLY A 359 18.00 14.13 -0.47
N LYS A 360 16.93 14.27 -1.26
CA LYS A 360 16.15 13.11 -1.70
C LYS A 360 16.90 12.35 -2.78
N MET A 361 16.73 11.04 -2.76
CA MET A 361 17.39 10.13 -3.68
C MET A 361 16.37 9.47 -4.60
N VAL A 362 16.72 9.35 -5.87
CA VAL A 362 16.10 8.42 -6.80
C VAL A 362 16.81 7.09 -6.67
N TYR A 363 16.06 6.02 -6.44
CA TYR A 363 16.61 4.68 -6.34
C TYR A 363 15.66 3.65 -6.92
N PHE A 364 16.22 2.63 -7.58
CA PHE A 364 15.49 1.48 -8.08
C PHE A 364 16.46 0.32 -8.33
N ASP A 365 16.00 -0.91 -8.14
CA ASP A 365 16.77 -2.10 -8.49
C ASP A 365 16.61 -2.47 -9.98
N ILE A 366 17.64 -3.12 -10.53
CA ILE A 366 17.61 -3.75 -11.85
C ILE A 366 17.35 -5.25 -11.67
N LEU A 367 16.08 -5.64 -11.63
CA LEU A 367 15.63 -7.03 -11.54
C LEU A 367 16.21 -7.79 -10.32
N GLY A 368 16.45 -7.08 -9.21
CA GLY A 368 17.08 -7.61 -8.01
C GLY A 368 18.59 -7.90 -8.11
N LEU A 369 19.26 -7.52 -9.21
CA LEU A 369 20.69 -7.80 -9.42
C LEU A 369 21.60 -6.77 -8.74
N PHE A 370 21.28 -5.50 -8.90
CA PHE A 370 22.01 -4.39 -8.28
C PHE A 370 21.11 -3.16 -8.16
N MET A 371 21.50 -2.25 -7.26
CA MET A 371 20.79 -1.01 -7.01
C MET A 371 21.34 0.14 -7.86
N VAL A 372 20.46 0.91 -8.50
CA VAL A 372 20.78 2.23 -9.06
C VAL A 372 20.29 3.28 -8.08
N SER A 373 21.17 4.20 -7.67
CA SER A 373 20.79 5.31 -6.79
C SER A 373 21.56 6.59 -7.12
N TYR A 374 20.88 7.72 -7.18
CA TYR A 374 21.47 9.04 -7.42
C TYR A 374 20.60 10.15 -6.82
N THR A 375 21.16 11.35 -6.63
CA THR A 375 20.43 12.48 -6.05
C THR A 375 19.38 13.03 -7.03
N THR A 376 18.35 13.71 -6.51
CA THR A 376 17.36 14.40 -7.36
C THR A 376 18.02 15.41 -8.32
N ALA A 377 19.11 16.07 -7.91
CA ALA A 377 19.86 16.97 -8.79
C ALA A 377 20.46 16.24 -10.01
N ILE A 378 21.08 15.07 -9.79
CA ILE A 378 21.58 14.23 -10.87
C ILE A 378 20.42 13.72 -11.73
N ALA A 379 19.28 13.39 -11.13
CA ALA A 379 18.08 12.97 -11.86
C ALA A 379 17.65 14.03 -12.88
N ILE A 380 17.60 15.31 -12.49
CA ILE A 380 17.23 16.43 -13.36
C ILE A 380 18.22 16.55 -14.53
N VAL A 381 19.53 16.43 -14.27
CA VAL A 381 20.56 16.48 -15.31
C VAL A 381 20.40 15.32 -16.29
N VAL A 382 20.28 14.09 -15.79
CA VAL A 382 20.12 12.88 -16.61
C VAL A 382 18.85 12.98 -17.46
N ASN A 383 17.71 13.33 -16.85
CA ASN A 383 16.44 13.49 -17.57
C ASN A 383 16.56 14.58 -18.65
N SER A 384 17.21 15.71 -18.36
CA SER A 384 17.43 16.79 -19.33
C SER A 384 18.28 16.33 -20.50
N MET A 385 19.36 15.58 -20.25
CA MET A 385 20.20 14.99 -21.31
C MET A 385 19.42 14.01 -22.18
N VAL A 386 18.58 13.16 -21.57
CA VAL A 386 17.71 12.21 -22.29
C VAL A 386 16.69 12.95 -23.15
N ILE A 387 16.10 14.04 -22.64
CA ILE A 387 15.17 14.88 -23.40
C ILE A 387 15.88 15.50 -24.61
N ILE A 388 17.07 16.08 -24.42
CA ILE A 388 17.87 16.66 -25.51
C ILE A 388 18.23 15.59 -26.54
N LEU A 389 18.68 14.41 -26.12
CA LEU A 389 18.98 13.28 -27.01
C LEU A 389 17.74 12.85 -27.80
N SER A 390 16.59 12.74 -27.15
CA SER A 390 15.31 12.42 -27.81
C SER A 390 14.92 13.47 -28.84
N LEU A 391 15.07 14.76 -28.53
CA LEU A 391 14.79 15.85 -29.48
C LEU A 391 15.79 15.83 -30.64
N GLY A 392 17.08 15.65 -30.37
CA GLY A 392 18.13 15.56 -31.38
C GLY A 392 17.92 14.41 -32.35
N ALA A 393 17.59 13.21 -31.86
CA ALA A 393 17.27 12.06 -32.69
C ALA A 393 16.03 12.29 -33.57
N PHE A 394 15.04 13.06 -33.10
CA PHE A 394 13.89 13.45 -33.91
C PHE A 394 14.26 14.48 -34.99
N ILE A 395 15.06 15.49 -34.64
CA ILE A 395 15.54 16.49 -35.60
C ILE A 395 16.35 15.81 -36.70
N TRP A 396 17.24 14.88 -36.36
CA TRP A 396 17.99 14.09 -37.36
C TRP A 396 17.04 13.34 -38.29
N CYS A 397 16.00 12.67 -37.75
CA CYS A 397 14.98 12.02 -38.58
C CYS A 397 14.41 13.00 -39.61
N ILE A 398 13.97 14.19 -39.20
CA ILE A 398 13.38 15.19 -40.11
C ILE A 398 14.38 15.65 -41.18
N LEU A 399 15.65 15.85 -40.82
CA LEU A 399 16.70 16.25 -41.76
C LEU A 399 17.04 15.15 -42.77
N ASP A 400 16.99 13.86 -42.39
CA ASP A 400 17.27 12.74 -43.30
C ASP A 400 16.18 12.51 -44.35
N LEU A 401 14.92 12.88 -44.07
CA LEU A 401 13.79 12.60 -44.94
C LEU A 401 13.92 13.20 -46.36
N LYS A 402 14.66 14.31 -46.54
CA LYS A 402 14.98 14.94 -47.84
C LYS A 402 13.79 15.06 -48.83
N THR A 403 12.54 15.13 -48.36
CA THR A 403 11.34 15.00 -49.21
C THR A 403 10.88 16.31 -49.87
N GLY A 404 11.60 17.43 -49.72
CA GLY A 404 11.32 18.70 -50.42
C GLY A 404 9.97 19.38 -50.10
N ASN A 405 9.05 18.70 -49.41
CA ASN A 405 7.69 19.18 -49.10
C ASN A 405 7.42 19.11 -47.58
N LEU A 406 7.93 20.11 -46.87
CA LEU A 406 7.84 20.23 -45.41
C LEU A 406 6.38 20.24 -44.90
N LYS A 407 5.45 20.83 -45.67
CA LYS A 407 4.02 20.91 -45.32
C LYS A 407 3.39 19.51 -45.22
N SER A 408 3.76 18.61 -46.12
CA SER A 408 3.27 17.22 -46.11
C SER A 408 3.78 16.42 -44.91
N ILE A 409 5.06 16.58 -44.56
CA ILE A 409 5.64 15.94 -43.37
C ILE A 409 4.96 16.46 -42.10
N LEU A 410 4.82 17.78 -41.96
CA LEU A 410 4.17 18.39 -40.80
C LEU A 410 2.73 17.92 -40.65
N SER A 411 1.97 17.86 -41.75
CA SER A 411 0.62 17.32 -41.75
C SER A 411 0.59 15.86 -41.26
N TYR A 412 1.50 15.02 -41.73
CA TYR A 412 1.60 13.63 -41.28
C TYR A 412 1.98 13.50 -39.80
N ILE A 413 2.87 14.36 -39.29
CA ILE A 413 3.23 14.42 -37.87
C ILE A 413 2.00 14.74 -37.01
N PHE A 414 1.23 15.77 -37.37
CA PHE A 414 0.02 16.14 -36.62
C PHE A 414 -1.06 15.05 -36.68
N LEU A 415 -1.26 14.43 -37.84
CA LEU A 415 -2.17 13.29 -37.99
C LEU A 415 -1.74 12.10 -37.14
N THR A 416 -0.44 11.81 -37.11
CA THR A 416 0.13 10.73 -36.29
C THR A 416 -0.05 11.02 -34.81
N LEU A 417 0.27 12.24 -34.37
CA LEU A 417 0.05 12.68 -32.99
C LEU A 417 -1.41 12.53 -32.58
N GLY A 418 -2.34 12.99 -33.43
CA GLY A 418 -3.78 12.82 -33.22
C GLY A 418 -4.21 11.35 -33.20
N GLY A 419 -3.61 10.50 -34.04
CA GLY A 419 -3.87 9.06 -34.07
C GLY A 419 -3.42 8.34 -32.81
N ILE A 420 -2.22 8.65 -32.28
CA ILE A 420 -1.72 8.08 -31.02
C ILE A 420 -2.58 8.55 -29.84
N LEU A 421 -2.77 9.86 -29.70
CA LEU A 421 -3.55 10.43 -28.59
C LEU A 421 -5.01 9.96 -28.65
N GLY A 422 -5.61 9.92 -29.84
CA GLY A 422 -6.95 9.36 -30.04
C GLY A 422 -7.02 7.88 -29.68
N GLY A 423 -5.99 7.08 -29.99
CA GLY A 423 -5.92 5.67 -29.60
C GLY A 423 -5.81 5.49 -28.08
N TRP A 424 -5.06 6.36 -27.40
CA TRP A 424 -4.95 6.36 -25.94
C TRP A 424 -6.26 6.80 -25.27
N ILE A 425 -6.96 7.80 -25.83
CA ILE A 425 -8.30 8.19 -25.40
C ILE A 425 -9.27 7.02 -25.56
N LEU A 426 -9.24 6.31 -26.69
CA LEU A 426 -10.05 5.09 -26.89
C LEU A 426 -9.69 3.99 -25.88
N SER A 427 -8.41 3.86 -25.51
CA SER A 427 -7.99 2.93 -24.45
C SER A 427 -8.60 3.32 -23.10
N GLY A 428 -8.63 4.62 -22.77
CA GLY A 428 -9.31 5.15 -21.59
C GLY A 428 -10.82 4.93 -21.60
N VAL A 429 -11.49 5.14 -22.74
CA VAL A 429 -12.92 4.84 -22.90
C VAL A 429 -13.21 3.34 -22.75
N SER A 430 -12.35 2.49 -23.32
CA SER A 430 -12.45 1.03 -23.18
C SER A 430 -12.28 0.61 -21.72
N LEU A 431 -11.29 1.17 -21.01
CA LEU A 431 -11.08 0.96 -19.58
C LEU A 431 -12.34 1.28 -18.79
N VAL A 432 -12.87 2.49 -18.95
CA VAL A 432 -14.05 2.96 -18.23
C VAL A 432 -15.25 2.05 -18.54
N SER A 433 -15.43 1.69 -19.80
CA SER A 433 -16.54 0.84 -20.26
C SER A 433 -16.47 -0.57 -19.66
N VAL A 434 -15.30 -1.23 -19.74
CA VAL A 434 -15.10 -2.57 -19.14
C VAL A 434 -15.22 -2.49 -17.62
N ALA A 435 -14.64 -1.47 -16.98
CA ALA A 435 -14.68 -1.31 -15.53
C ALA A 435 -16.10 -1.15 -15.00
N TYR A 436 -16.92 -0.25 -15.58
CA TYR A 436 -18.31 -0.08 -15.14
C TYR A 436 -19.19 -1.30 -15.46
N LEU A 437 -18.93 -1.97 -16.59
CA LEU A 437 -19.65 -3.20 -16.94
C LEU A 437 -19.38 -4.32 -15.92
N LEU A 438 -18.11 -4.54 -15.57
CA LEU A 438 -17.73 -5.53 -14.55
C LEU A 438 -18.20 -5.14 -13.16
N ASP A 439 -18.08 -3.87 -12.78
CA ASP A 439 -18.55 -3.35 -11.49
C ASP A 439 -20.07 -3.51 -11.30
N PHE A 440 -20.84 -3.51 -12.40
CA PHE A 440 -22.26 -3.81 -12.39
C PHE A 440 -22.57 -5.31 -12.35
N LEU A 441 -21.85 -6.12 -13.14
CA LEU A 441 -22.16 -7.54 -13.33
C LEU A 441 -21.45 -8.47 -12.35
N ARG A 442 -20.12 -8.39 -12.25
CA ARG A 442 -19.22 -9.29 -11.51
C ARG A 442 -17.98 -8.52 -11.02
N PRO A 443 -18.10 -7.71 -9.96
CA PRO A 443 -16.99 -6.89 -9.46
C PRO A 443 -15.87 -7.76 -8.93
N MET A 444 -14.63 -7.34 -9.17
CA MET A 444 -13.41 -7.98 -8.67
C MET A 444 -13.24 -9.42 -9.18
N SER A 445 -13.83 -9.79 -10.31
CA SER A 445 -13.74 -11.15 -10.87
C SER A 445 -12.31 -11.66 -11.12
N TRP A 446 -11.34 -10.74 -11.20
CA TRP A 446 -9.91 -11.02 -11.29
C TRP A 446 -9.18 -11.14 -9.94
N PHE A 447 -9.84 -10.95 -8.79
CA PHE A 447 -9.18 -10.88 -7.48
C PHE A 447 -8.45 -12.18 -7.13
N ALA A 448 -9.13 -13.32 -7.09
CA ALA A 448 -8.48 -14.62 -6.93
C ALA A 448 -7.63 -15.04 -8.16
N ASN A 449 -7.95 -14.51 -9.35
CA ASN A 449 -7.34 -14.90 -10.62
C ASN A 449 -6.79 -13.68 -11.41
N PRO A 450 -5.66 -13.07 -10.98
CA PRO A 450 -5.14 -11.83 -11.56
C PRO A 450 -4.82 -11.90 -13.05
N TRP A 451 -4.56 -13.08 -13.61
CA TRP A 451 -4.25 -13.26 -15.03
C TRP A 451 -5.40 -12.78 -15.95
N LEU A 452 -6.64 -12.73 -15.45
CA LEU A 452 -7.79 -12.19 -16.19
C LEU A 452 -7.61 -10.71 -16.56
N ILE A 453 -6.85 -9.94 -15.78
CA ILE A 453 -6.56 -8.52 -16.03
C ILE A 453 -5.91 -8.32 -17.40
N VAL A 454 -5.07 -9.27 -17.84
CA VAL A 454 -4.41 -9.20 -19.15
C VAL A 454 -5.45 -9.23 -20.27
N GLY A 455 -6.39 -10.16 -20.23
CA GLY A 455 -7.45 -10.27 -21.23
C GLY A 455 -8.45 -9.13 -21.16
N LEU A 456 -8.78 -8.65 -19.96
CA LEU A 456 -9.82 -7.62 -19.74
C LEU A 456 -9.34 -6.20 -20.01
N TYR A 457 -8.06 -5.89 -19.76
CA TYR A 457 -7.52 -4.51 -19.86
C TYR A 457 -6.33 -4.37 -20.80
N VAL A 458 -5.35 -5.28 -20.78
CA VAL A 458 -4.15 -5.17 -21.65
C VAL A 458 -4.51 -5.39 -23.11
N VAL A 459 -5.28 -6.44 -23.42
CA VAL A 459 -5.68 -6.80 -24.78
C VAL A 459 -6.50 -5.69 -25.46
N PRO A 460 -7.56 -5.12 -24.84
CA PRO A 460 -8.27 -3.99 -25.40
C PRO A 460 -7.39 -2.74 -25.56
N THR A 461 -6.44 -2.51 -24.65
CA THR A 461 -5.49 -1.38 -24.76
C THR A 461 -4.59 -1.52 -26.00
N ILE A 462 -4.04 -2.71 -26.25
CA ILE A 462 -3.25 -2.98 -27.47
C ILE A 462 -4.11 -2.75 -28.72
N ALA A 463 -5.35 -3.22 -28.71
CA ALA A 463 -6.25 -3.10 -29.84
C ALA A 463 -6.62 -1.62 -30.13
N THR A 464 -7.09 -0.90 -29.12
CA THR A 464 -7.59 0.47 -29.27
C THR A 464 -6.47 1.48 -29.53
N SER A 465 -5.32 1.35 -28.86
CA SER A 465 -4.17 2.23 -29.07
C SER A 465 -3.55 2.13 -30.48
N SER A 466 -3.69 0.98 -31.15
CA SER A 466 -3.15 0.74 -32.49
C SER A 466 -4.14 0.98 -33.65
N CYS A 467 -5.45 0.94 -33.38
CA CYS A 467 -6.49 0.94 -34.41
C CYS A 467 -6.50 2.21 -35.29
N LEU A 468 -6.39 3.40 -34.70
CA LEU A 468 -6.42 4.64 -35.46
C LEU A 468 -5.18 4.81 -36.34
N LEU A 469 -4.01 4.40 -35.85
CA LEU A 469 -2.75 4.48 -36.60
C LEU A 469 -2.76 3.63 -37.88
N LEU A 470 -3.46 2.49 -37.85
CA LEU A 470 -3.60 1.64 -39.04
C LEU A 470 -4.44 2.26 -40.16
N ARG A 471 -5.31 3.22 -39.82
CA ARG A 471 -6.14 3.93 -40.80
C ARG A 471 -5.44 5.14 -41.40
N LEU A 472 -4.31 5.56 -40.82
CA LEU A 472 -3.51 6.66 -41.35
C LEU A 472 -2.69 6.18 -42.56
N ASN A 473 -3.25 6.36 -43.76
CA ASN A 473 -2.50 6.23 -45.00
C ASN A 473 -2.01 7.60 -45.49
N PHE A 474 -0.81 7.67 -46.05
CA PHE A 474 -0.26 8.90 -46.61
C PHE A 474 0.52 8.56 -47.88
N GLU A 475 -0.10 8.80 -49.04
CA GLU A 475 0.40 8.37 -50.36
C GLU A 475 1.81 8.90 -50.69
N ASN A 476 2.21 10.02 -50.09
CA ASN A 476 3.49 10.68 -50.36
C ASN A 476 4.69 10.16 -49.54
N LEU A 477 4.50 9.18 -48.64
CA LEU A 477 5.57 8.67 -47.78
C LEU A 477 5.64 7.15 -47.80
N ASP A 478 6.84 6.61 -48.01
CA ASP A 478 7.08 5.16 -47.94
C ASP A 478 6.71 4.58 -46.56
N LEU A 479 6.21 3.35 -46.54
CA LEU A 479 5.73 2.66 -45.34
C LEU A 479 6.82 2.56 -44.26
N ASN A 480 8.07 2.37 -44.68
CA ASN A 480 9.22 2.31 -43.79
C ASN A 480 9.45 3.64 -43.03
N ILE A 481 9.39 4.75 -43.77
CA ILE A 481 9.54 6.11 -43.24
C ILE A 481 8.38 6.46 -42.30
N ARG A 482 7.15 6.11 -42.70
CA ARG A 482 5.95 6.31 -41.89
C ARG A 482 6.08 5.67 -40.50
N SER A 483 6.48 4.41 -40.43
CA SER A 483 6.65 3.69 -39.16
C SER A 483 7.75 4.30 -38.27
N GLN A 484 8.85 4.80 -38.85
CA GLN A 484 9.88 5.51 -38.10
C GLN A 484 9.35 6.81 -37.51
N VAL A 485 8.65 7.64 -38.31
CA VAL A 485 8.03 8.89 -37.84
C VAL A 485 7.04 8.58 -36.71
N GLN A 486 6.17 7.58 -36.88
CA GLN A 486 5.24 7.14 -35.82
C GLN A 486 5.95 6.80 -34.52
N THR A 487 7.05 6.06 -34.61
CA THR A 487 7.86 5.67 -33.46
C THR A 487 8.47 6.88 -32.76
N HIS A 488 8.98 7.86 -33.51
CA HIS A 488 9.47 9.11 -32.95
C HIS A 488 8.38 9.91 -32.25
N ILE A 489 7.19 10.05 -32.85
CA ILE A 489 6.08 10.79 -32.22
C ILE A 489 5.64 10.11 -30.93
N GLY A 490 5.53 8.78 -30.91
CA GLY A 490 5.25 8.02 -29.69
C GLY A 490 6.28 8.28 -28.60
N ARG A 491 7.58 8.25 -28.94
CA ARG A 491 8.65 8.61 -28.00
C ARG A 491 8.49 10.05 -27.49
N LEU A 492 8.22 11.01 -28.36
CA LEU A 492 8.14 12.43 -27.99
C LEU A 492 7.01 12.72 -27.00
N ILE A 493 5.88 12.01 -27.07
CA ILE A 493 4.81 12.14 -26.07
C ILE A 493 5.33 11.75 -24.68
N TRP A 494 6.06 10.63 -24.57
CA TRP A 494 6.70 10.23 -23.32
C TRP A 494 7.81 11.18 -22.89
N THR A 495 8.56 11.77 -23.83
CA THR A 495 9.55 12.81 -23.56
C THR A 495 8.90 14.05 -22.95
N CYS A 496 7.70 14.45 -23.40
CA CYS A 496 6.93 15.54 -22.80
C CYS A 496 6.50 15.19 -21.37
N ILE A 497 6.03 13.97 -21.12
CA ILE A 497 5.66 13.52 -19.77
C ILE A 497 6.90 13.51 -18.86
N LEU A 498 8.04 13.03 -19.35
CA LEU A 498 9.32 13.07 -18.64
C LEU A 498 9.74 14.50 -18.29
N LEU A 499 9.59 15.45 -19.22
CA LEU A 499 9.85 16.87 -18.98
C LEU A 499 8.95 17.41 -17.87
N ILE A 500 7.64 17.17 -17.97
CA ILE A 500 6.67 17.60 -16.96
C ILE A 500 7.03 17.02 -15.59
N GLY A 501 7.27 15.71 -15.50
CA GLY A 501 7.64 15.07 -14.23
C GLY A 501 8.98 15.55 -13.67
N THR A 502 9.92 15.92 -14.53
CA THR A 502 11.21 16.52 -14.12
C THR A 502 11.01 17.92 -13.53
N ILE A 503 10.12 18.73 -14.11
CA ILE A 503 9.75 20.06 -13.58
C ILE A 503 9.09 19.95 -12.20
N PHE A 504 8.23 18.94 -12.00
CA PHE A 504 7.59 18.67 -10.72
C PHE A 504 8.46 17.86 -9.73
N HIS A 505 9.74 17.61 -10.06
CA HIS A 505 10.68 16.87 -9.22
C HIS A 505 10.19 15.46 -8.80
N ILE A 506 9.41 14.79 -9.67
CA ILE A 506 8.92 13.43 -9.43
C ILE A 506 10.06 12.44 -9.60
N ARG A 507 10.38 11.68 -8.55
CA ARG A 507 11.52 10.74 -8.54
C ARG A 507 11.24 9.48 -9.32
N SER A 508 10.00 8.98 -9.32
CA SER A 508 9.56 7.80 -10.10
C SER A 508 9.66 7.97 -11.62
N MET A 509 10.05 9.14 -12.13
CA MET A 509 10.25 9.39 -13.56
C MET A 509 11.35 8.52 -14.20
N TYR A 510 12.18 7.79 -13.44
CA TYR A 510 13.08 6.79 -14.02
C TYR A 510 12.32 5.72 -14.84
N ALA A 511 11.08 5.39 -14.47
CA ALA A 511 10.21 4.47 -15.20
C ALA A 511 9.94 4.94 -16.64
N ILE A 512 9.84 6.25 -16.87
CA ILE A 512 9.63 6.85 -18.20
C ILE A 512 10.97 7.22 -18.86
N MET A 513 11.96 7.65 -18.08
CA MET A 513 13.28 8.01 -18.58
C MET A 513 13.97 6.83 -19.28
N VAL A 514 13.94 5.63 -18.68
CA VAL A 514 14.59 4.44 -19.24
C VAL A 514 14.07 4.08 -20.64
N PRO A 515 12.76 3.89 -20.89
CA PRO A 515 12.28 3.61 -22.25
C PRO A 515 12.55 4.75 -23.23
N VAL A 516 12.48 6.02 -22.82
CA VAL A 516 12.82 7.16 -23.69
C VAL A 516 14.29 7.15 -24.09
N LEU A 517 15.20 6.90 -23.13
CA LEU A 517 16.65 6.82 -23.36
C LEU A 517 16.98 5.69 -24.34
N PHE A 518 16.51 4.47 -24.08
CA PHE A 518 16.79 3.32 -24.93
C PHE A 518 16.25 3.53 -26.35
N ASN A 519 15.04 4.06 -26.49
CA ASN A 519 14.46 4.39 -27.79
C ASN A 519 15.29 5.46 -28.52
N ALA A 520 15.68 6.55 -27.85
CA ALA A 520 16.48 7.61 -28.45
C ALA A 520 17.88 7.13 -28.88
N MET A 521 18.52 6.31 -28.03
CA MET A 521 19.82 5.71 -28.32
C MET A 521 19.74 4.72 -29.50
N ALA A 522 18.68 3.93 -29.60
CA ALA A 522 18.48 3.01 -30.71
C ALA A 522 18.47 3.76 -32.05
N PHE A 523 17.71 4.85 -32.15
CA PHE A 523 17.67 5.66 -33.36
C PHE A 523 19.00 6.36 -33.64
N LEU A 524 19.71 6.83 -32.60
CA LEU A 524 21.05 7.37 -32.78
C LEU A 524 21.99 6.35 -33.44
N VAL A 525 22.02 5.12 -32.94
CA VAL A 525 22.82 4.02 -33.51
C VAL A 525 22.38 3.68 -34.93
N ILE A 526 21.07 3.58 -35.17
CA ILE A 526 20.51 3.30 -36.49
C ILE A 526 20.96 4.35 -37.52
N TYR A 527 20.94 5.64 -37.15
CA TYR A 527 21.37 6.72 -38.04
C TYR A 527 22.88 6.74 -38.27
N ILE A 528 23.69 6.54 -37.23
CA ILE A 528 25.16 6.48 -37.34
C ILE A 528 25.57 5.34 -38.28
N LEU A 529 24.92 4.17 -38.18
CA LEU A 529 25.23 3.00 -38.99
C LEU A 529 24.57 3.00 -40.38
N GLY A 530 23.76 4.02 -40.70
CA GLY A 530 23.07 4.13 -41.99
C GLY A 530 21.98 3.06 -42.19
N TRP A 531 21.44 2.48 -41.12
CA TRP A 531 20.49 1.36 -41.19
C TRP A 531 19.04 1.80 -41.40
N GLN A 532 18.73 3.09 -41.28
CA GLN A 532 17.37 3.64 -41.36
C GLN A 532 16.64 3.32 -42.69
N ARG A 533 17.37 3.17 -43.80
CA ARG A 533 16.81 2.83 -45.12
C ARG A 533 16.96 1.36 -45.49
N THR A 534 17.67 0.58 -44.67
CA THR A 534 17.90 -0.82 -44.95
C THR A 534 16.70 -1.66 -44.53
N LEU A 535 16.33 -2.62 -45.37
CA LEU A 535 15.21 -3.53 -45.09
C LEU A 535 15.50 -4.32 -43.80
N ARG A 536 14.58 -4.24 -42.83
CA ARG A 536 14.56 -4.97 -41.55
C ARG A 536 15.66 -4.66 -40.52
N LYS A 537 16.85 -4.18 -40.90
CA LYS A 537 17.94 -3.98 -39.90
C LYS A 537 17.57 -2.98 -38.82
N TRP A 538 16.95 -1.86 -39.18
CA TRP A 538 16.52 -0.88 -38.16
C TRP A 538 15.43 -1.45 -37.23
N GLN A 539 14.50 -2.26 -37.76
CA GLN A 539 13.43 -2.88 -36.96
C GLN A 539 14.02 -3.85 -35.94
N ILE A 540 14.98 -4.67 -36.36
CA ILE A 540 15.68 -5.61 -35.50
C ILE A 540 16.48 -4.87 -34.43
N ALA A 541 17.29 -3.89 -34.82
CA ALA A 541 18.07 -3.07 -33.87
C ALA A 541 17.15 -2.36 -32.86
N TYR A 542 16.01 -1.85 -33.33
CA TYR A 542 15.01 -1.20 -32.51
C TYR A 542 14.35 -2.17 -31.53
N ILE A 543 13.85 -3.33 -31.96
CA ILE A 543 13.25 -4.33 -31.05
C ILE A 543 14.26 -4.82 -30.00
N ILE A 544 15.51 -5.09 -30.40
CA ILE A 544 16.58 -5.50 -29.47
C ILE A 544 16.80 -4.43 -28.39
N SER A 545 16.81 -3.15 -28.79
CA SER A 545 16.98 -2.05 -27.84
C SER A 545 15.84 -1.96 -26.81
N LEU A 546 14.65 -2.48 -27.13
CA LEU A 546 13.49 -2.41 -26.26
C LEU A 546 13.41 -3.56 -25.24
N VAL A 547 14.25 -4.59 -25.32
CA VAL A 547 14.22 -5.75 -24.42
C VAL A 547 14.35 -5.32 -22.95
N ILE A 548 15.41 -4.57 -22.64
CA ILE A 548 15.71 -4.10 -21.27
C ILE A 548 14.62 -3.17 -20.72
N PRO A 549 14.22 -2.07 -21.39
CA PRO A 549 13.16 -1.20 -20.86
C PRO A 549 11.83 -1.95 -20.72
N THR A 550 11.50 -2.86 -21.64
CA THR A 550 10.28 -3.68 -21.53
C THR A 550 10.31 -4.58 -20.30
N ALA A 551 11.43 -5.26 -20.06
CA ALA A 551 11.63 -6.09 -18.88
C ALA A 551 11.47 -5.29 -17.57
N LEU A 552 12.10 -4.11 -17.48
CA LEU A 552 12.01 -3.24 -16.29
C LEU A 552 10.60 -2.71 -16.05
N LEU A 553 9.89 -2.32 -17.11
CA LEU A 553 8.50 -1.87 -17.01
C LEU A 553 7.54 -3.00 -16.61
N MET A 554 7.73 -4.20 -17.17
CA MET A 554 6.94 -5.38 -16.77
C MET A 554 7.19 -5.75 -15.30
N TYR A 555 8.43 -5.62 -14.85
CA TYR A 555 8.79 -5.82 -13.45
C TYR A 555 8.10 -4.80 -12.54
N GLN A 556 8.13 -3.51 -12.87
CA GLN A 556 7.40 -2.48 -12.12
C GLN A 556 5.88 -2.67 -12.12
N MET A 557 5.32 -3.08 -13.27
CA MET A 557 3.91 -3.42 -13.39
C MET A 557 3.55 -4.58 -12.45
N LEU A 558 4.38 -5.64 -12.42
CA LEU A 558 4.19 -6.80 -11.55
C LEU A 558 4.24 -6.41 -10.06
N VAL A 559 5.23 -5.61 -9.65
CA VAL A 559 5.37 -5.09 -8.28
C VAL A 559 4.13 -4.29 -7.89
N THR A 560 3.72 -3.34 -8.75
CA THR A 560 2.57 -2.45 -8.49
C THR A 560 1.26 -3.23 -8.39
N LEU A 561 0.98 -4.13 -9.34
CA LEU A 561 -0.25 -4.92 -9.33
C LEU A 561 -0.31 -5.89 -8.14
N SER A 562 0.83 -6.48 -7.75
CA SER A 562 0.91 -7.38 -6.59
C SER A 562 0.52 -6.68 -5.27
N LEU A 563 0.75 -5.36 -5.18
CA LEU A 563 0.32 -4.53 -4.05
C LEU A 563 -1.15 -4.10 -4.17
N PHE A 564 -1.55 -3.52 -5.30
CA PHE A 564 -2.85 -2.86 -5.43
C PHE A 564 -4.02 -3.84 -5.54
N ILE A 565 -3.82 -5.03 -6.14
CA ILE A 565 -4.88 -6.03 -6.28
C ILE A 565 -5.41 -6.45 -4.90
N PRO A 566 -4.62 -6.99 -3.95
CA PRO A 566 -5.12 -7.30 -2.61
C PRO A 566 -5.61 -6.09 -1.82
N LEU A 567 -5.00 -4.92 -2.04
CA LEU A 567 -5.39 -3.68 -1.37
C LEU A 567 -6.85 -3.31 -1.66
N THR A 568 -7.33 -3.51 -2.89
CA THR A 568 -8.74 -3.27 -3.25
C THR A 568 -9.75 -4.06 -2.43
N GLY A 569 -9.34 -5.20 -1.86
CA GLY A 569 -10.16 -6.01 -0.94
C GLY A 569 -10.23 -5.50 0.50
N ARG A 570 -9.66 -4.31 0.78
CA ARG A 570 -9.67 -3.69 2.12
C ARG A 570 -9.72 -2.16 2.10
N MET A 571 -10.14 -1.55 0.98
CA MET A 571 -10.24 -0.09 0.82
C MET A 571 -11.66 0.46 1.08
N GLY A 572 -12.63 -0.42 1.34
CA GLY A 572 -14.04 -0.07 1.50
C GLY A 572 -14.88 -0.36 0.26
N SER A 573 -16.20 -0.49 0.45
CA SER A 573 -17.16 -0.81 -0.62
C SER A 573 -17.44 0.34 -1.60
N ASP A 574 -17.08 1.58 -1.23
CA ASP A 574 -17.31 2.79 -2.01
C ASP A 574 -16.25 3.02 -3.10
N LYS A 575 -15.08 2.37 -2.99
CA LYS A 575 -14.01 2.49 -3.96
C LYS A 575 -14.25 1.56 -5.16
N HIS A 576 -14.13 2.11 -6.36
CA HIS A 576 -14.27 1.35 -7.61
C HIS A 576 -12.99 0.56 -7.90
N SER A 577 -12.95 -0.69 -7.44
CA SER A 577 -11.78 -1.58 -7.58
C SER A 577 -11.38 -1.78 -9.04
N GLU A 578 -12.36 -1.92 -9.94
CA GLU A 578 -12.15 -2.06 -11.39
C GLU A 578 -11.42 -0.85 -12.01
N LEU A 579 -11.77 0.37 -11.57
CA LEU A 579 -11.12 1.59 -12.07
C LEU A 579 -9.69 1.72 -11.56
N ILE A 580 -9.42 1.34 -10.31
CA ILE A 580 -8.07 1.42 -9.73
C ILE A 580 -7.13 0.47 -10.48
N VAL A 581 -7.45 -0.82 -10.50
CA VAL A 581 -6.60 -1.85 -11.12
C VAL A 581 -6.55 -1.70 -12.64
N GLY A 582 -7.69 -1.38 -13.26
CA GLY A 582 -7.75 -1.10 -14.68
C GLY A 582 -6.89 0.10 -15.08
N SER A 583 -6.92 1.22 -14.33
CA SER A 583 -6.11 2.41 -14.64
C SER A 583 -4.61 2.14 -14.55
N ILE A 584 -4.16 1.45 -13.49
CA ILE A 584 -2.76 1.02 -13.34
C ILE A 584 -2.35 0.14 -14.52
N THR A 585 -3.20 -0.84 -14.86
CA THR A 585 -2.93 -1.78 -15.96
C THR A 585 -2.85 -1.08 -17.31
N VAL A 586 -3.78 -0.18 -17.63
CA VAL A 586 -3.79 0.56 -18.90
C VAL A 586 -2.60 1.51 -18.99
N PHE A 587 -2.23 2.17 -17.89
CA PHE A 587 -1.03 3.01 -17.85
C PHE A 587 0.23 2.22 -18.21
N PHE A 588 0.49 1.09 -17.53
CA PHE A 588 1.65 0.25 -17.84
C PHE A 588 1.55 -0.39 -19.23
N ALA A 589 0.36 -0.82 -19.65
CA ALA A 589 0.15 -1.37 -20.99
C ALA A 589 0.49 -0.34 -22.07
N LEU A 590 0.02 0.90 -21.97
CA LEU A 590 0.37 1.96 -22.92
C LEU A 590 1.88 2.25 -22.91
N LEU A 591 2.50 2.32 -21.73
CA LEU A 591 3.93 2.57 -21.59
C LEU A 591 4.78 1.45 -22.21
N ILE A 592 4.39 0.19 -22.00
CA ILE A 592 5.07 -1.00 -22.53
C ILE A 592 4.82 -1.17 -24.03
N THR A 593 3.57 -1.02 -24.49
CA THR A 593 3.18 -1.42 -25.85
C THR A 593 3.27 -0.31 -26.88
N SER A 594 3.23 0.96 -26.48
CA SER A 594 3.31 2.09 -27.41
C SER A 594 4.55 2.09 -28.33
N PRO A 595 5.76 1.66 -27.90
CA PRO A 595 6.91 1.52 -28.79
C PRO A 595 6.75 0.43 -29.85
N TYR A 596 5.89 -0.56 -29.61
CA TYR A 596 5.64 -1.70 -30.51
C TYR A 596 4.40 -1.51 -31.38
N VAL A 597 3.42 -0.73 -30.93
CA VAL A 597 2.18 -0.44 -31.67
C VAL A 597 2.48 0.20 -33.04
N THR A 598 3.56 0.97 -33.14
CA THR A 598 4.01 1.56 -34.41
C THR A 598 4.58 0.53 -35.40
N LEU A 599 4.93 -0.68 -34.94
CA LEU A 599 5.33 -1.80 -35.79
C LEU A 599 4.11 -2.61 -36.25
N ILE A 600 3.00 -2.58 -35.50
CA ILE A 600 1.72 -3.22 -35.90
C ILE A 600 1.20 -2.59 -37.21
N THR A 601 1.52 -1.32 -37.47
CA THR A 601 1.13 -0.64 -38.72
C THR A 601 1.71 -1.29 -39.97
N LEU A 602 2.82 -2.02 -39.83
CA LEU A 602 3.50 -2.75 -40.90
C LEU A 602 2.82 -4.09 -41.25
N LEU A 603 1.89 -4.58 -40.44
CA LEU A 603 1.29 -5.91 -40.65
C LEU A 603 0.41 -5.97 -41.91
N GLN A 604 0.52 -7.02 -42.71
CA GLN A 604 -0.41 -7.35 -43.77
C GLN A 604 -1.68 -7.93 -43.15
N LYS A 605 -2.85 -7.54 -43.68
CA LYS A 605 -4.17 -8.03 -43.23
C LYS A 605 -4.33 -7.99 -41.69
N PRO A 606 -4.19 -6.80 -41.06
CA PRO A 606 -4.20 -6.65 -39.60
C PRO A 606 -5.50 -7.15 -38.96
N LYS A 607 -6.60 -7.26 -39.72
CA LYS A 607 -7.87 -7.85 -39.27
C LYS A 607 -7.73 -9.21 -38.57
N TYR A 608 -6.78 -10.06 -38.98
CA TYR A 608 -6.57 -11.35 -38.31
C TYR A 608 -5.93 -11.19 -36.92
N PHE A 609 -4.99 -10.24 -36.78
CA PHE A 609 -4.40 -9.91 -35.50
C PHE A 609 -5.45 -9.37 -34.52
N TYR A 610 -6.33 -8.45 -34.96
CA TYR A 610 -7.46 -7.99 -34.15
C TYR A 610 -8.47 -9.10 -33.86
N GLY A 611 -8.68 -10.02 -34.79
CA GLY A 611 -9.51 -11.21 -34.56
C GLY A 611 -8.98 -12.04 -33.38
N ILE A 612 -7.66 -12.27 -33.31
CA ILE A 612 -7.03 -12.97 -32.17
C ILE A 612 -7.23 -12.20 -30.87
N LEU A 613 -6.97 -10.88 -30.86
CA LEU A 613 -7.19 -10.05 -29.67
C LEU A 613 -8.66 -10.08 -29.20
N ALA A 614 -9.61 -10.00 -30.14
CA ALA A 614 -11.03 -10.08 -29.85
C ALA A 614 -11.43 -11.44 -29.29
N ILE A 615 -10.86 -12.54 -29.79
CA ILE A 615 -11.07 -13.89 -29.25
C ILE A 615 -10.54 -13.97 -27.82
N VAL A 616 -9.32 -13.50 -27.54
CA VAL A 616 -8.74 -13.52 -26.19
C VAL A 616 -9.59 -12.72 -25.21
N PHE A 617 -9.98 -11.48 -25.57
CA PHE A 617 -10.88 -10.67 -24.76
C PHE A 617 -12.20 -11.38 -24.50
N SER A 618 -12.83 -11.95 -25.54
CA SER A 618 -14.12 -12.65 -25.42
C SER A 618 -14.00 -13.88 -24.53
N LEU A 619 -12.93 -14.67 -24.65
CA LEU A 619 -12.68 -15.82 -23.77
C LEU A 619 -12.52 -15.39 -22.32
N CYS A 620 -11.68 -14.40 -22.02
CA CYS A 620 -11.53 -13.90 -20.65
C CYS A 620 -12.84 -13.32 -20.10
N PHE A 621 -13.61 -12.61 -20.93
CA PHE A 621 -14.92 -12.09 -20.54
C PHE A 621 -15.95 -13.21 -20.27
N ILE A 622 -15.90 -14.32 -21.02
CA ILE A 622 -16.72 -15.51 -20.72
C ILE A 622 -16.29 -16.13 -19.38
N VAL A 623 -14.98 -16.25 -19.13
CA VAL A 623 -14.43 -16.82 -17.88
C VAL A 623 -14.92 -16.06 -16.64
N VAL A 624 -15.13 -14.75 -16.72
CA VAL A 624 -15.69 -13.92 -15.64
C VAL A 624 -17.03 -14.46 -15.12
N PHE A 625 -17.83 -15.14 -15.94
CA PHE A 625 -19.13 -15.70 -15.55
C PHE A 625 -19.06 -17.19 -15.13
N THR A 626 -17.86 -17.76 -15.08
CA THR A 626 -17.60 -19.12 -14.60
C THR A 626 -17.13 -19.11 -13.14
N PRO A 627 -17.00 -20.28 -12.48
CA PRO A 627 -16.42 -20.33 -11.13
C PRO A 627 -15.01 -19.72 -11.02
N MET A 628 -14.24 -19.67 -12.11
CA MET A 628 -12.93 -18.99 -12.12
C MET A 628 -13.03 -17.47 -12.00
N GLY A 629 -14.17 -16.88 -12.37
CA GLY A 629 -14.47 -15.47 -12.17
C GLY A 629 -15.01 -15.15 -10.77
N PHE A 630 -15.13 -16.14 -9.88
CA PHE A 630 -15.50 -15.88 -8.49
C PHE A 630 -14.30 -15.22 -7.76
N PRO A 631 -14.51 -14.08 -7.10
CA PRO A 631 -13.41 -13.28 -6.56
C PRO A 631 -12.68 -13.92 -5.38
N TYR A 632 -13.31 -14.80 -4.59
CA TYR A 632 -12.78 -15.20 -3.29
C TYR A 632 -12.34 -16.66 -3.21
N SER A 633 -11.36 -16.94 -2.35
CA SER A 633 -10.83 -18.27 -2.10
C SER A 633 -10.46 -18.43 -0.62
N GLY A 634 -10.93 -19.53 -0.01
CA GLY A 634 -10.57 -19.96 1.34
C GLY A 634 -9.43 -21.00 1.37
N ASN A 635 -8.81 -21.27 0.22
CA ASN A 635 -7.69 -22.21 0.14
C ASN A 635 -6.48 -21.63 0.88
N SER A 636 -5.96 -22.37 1.87
CA SER A 636 -4.81 -21.94 2.69
C SER A 636 -3.53 -21.74 1.91
N VAL A 637 -3.36 -22.34 0.72
CA VAL A 637 -2.17 -22.19 -0.14
C VAL A 637 -2.28 -20.94 -1.02
N SER A 638 -3.48 -20.67 -1.55
CA SER A 638 -3.76 -19.52 -2.42
C SER A 638 -5.03 -18.77 -1.96
N PRO A 639 -4.96 -18.11 -0.79
CA PRO A 639 -6.10 -17.44 -0.21
C PRO A 639 -6.36 -16.13 -0.94
N ALA A 640 -7.64 -15.82 -1.13
CA ALA A 640 -8.12 -14.51 -1.58
C ALA A 640 -9.38 -14.19 -0.79
N PRO A 641 -9.27 -13.93 0.52
CA PRO A 641 -10.45 -13.89 1.37
C PRO A 641 -11.19 -12.57 1.24
N GLN A 642 -12.50 -12.63 1.44
CA GLN A 642 -13.26 -11.42 1.74
C GLN A 642 -13.11 -11.13 3.23
N ARG A 643 -12.63 -9.94 3.59
CA ARG A 643 -12.44 -9.56 5.00
C ARG A 643 -13.74 -9.03 5.60
N GLN A 644 -14.11 -9.55 6.77
CA GLN A 644 -15.33 -9.17 7.48
C GLN A 644 -15.00 -8.81 8.92
N TRP A 645 -15.24 -7.55 9.28
CA TRP A 645 -15.19 -7.12 10.68
C TRP A 645 -16.60 -7.00 11.22
N ILE A 646 -16.90 -7.79 12.25
CA ILE A 646 -18.23 -7.91 12.81
C ILE A 646 -18.17 -7.61 14.31
N THR A 647 -18.91 -6.60 14.75
CA THR A 647 -18.96 -6.23 16.17
C THR A 647 -20.35 -6.47 16.75
N HIS A 648 -20.43 -7.29 17.80
CA HIS A 648 -21.68 -7.48 18.55
C HIS A 648 -21.77 -6.42 19.63
N THR A 649 -22.62 -5.41 19.39
CA THR A 649 -22.58 -4.13 20.08
C THR A 649 -23.81 -3.89 20.95
N LYS A 650 -23.60 -3.37 22.16
CA LYS A 650 -24.63 -2.73 23.00
C LYS A 650 -24.47 -1.20 22.96
N ARG A 651 -25.55 -0.47 22.63
CA ARG A 651 -25.59 0.99 22.58
C ARG A 651 -26.43 1.53 23.72
N LEU A 652 -25.90 2.51 24.44
CA LEU A 652 -26.54 3.22 25.55
C LEU A 652 -26.50 4.73 25.26
N VAL A 653 -27.64 5.39 25.35
CA VAL A 653 -27.73 6.86 25.25
C VAL A 653 -28.29 7.38 26.56
N TYR A 654 -27.54 8.28 27.19
CA TYR A 654 -27.90 8.89 28.46
C TYR A 654 -28.49 10.28 28.22
N ASP A 655 -29.51 10.62 29.01
CA ASP A 655 -30.07 11.96 29.06
C ASP A 655 -29.15 12.92 29.84
N LYS A 656 -29.60 14.16 30.03
CA LYS A 656 -28.85 15.19 30.79
C LYS A 656 -28.73 14.88 32.29
N ASN A 657 -29.60 14.03 32.83
CA ASN A 657 -29.63 13.67 34.24
C ASN A 657 -28.83 12.37 34.52
N GLY A 658 -28.18 11.81 33.49
CA GLY A 658 -27.46 10.54 33.59
C GLY A 658 -28.37 9.31 33.63
N THR A 659 -29.65 9.45 33.28
CA THR A 659 -30.57 8.31 33.14
C THR A 659 -30.55 7.77 31.71
N ILE A 660 -30.80 6.46 31.55
CA ILE A 660 -30.73 5.81 30.24
C ILE A 660 -32.01 6.14 29.45
N GLU A 661 -31.87 6.89 28.36
CA GLU A 661 -32.96 7.26 27.46
C GLU A 661 -33.22 6.16 26.41
N ARG A 662 -32.15 5.60 25.84
CA ARG A 662 -32.24 4.61 24.75
C ARG A 662 -31.21 3.49 24.97
N THR A 663 -31.66 2.25 24.90
CA THR A 663 -30.81 1.05 24.90
C THR A 663 -31.09 0.22 23.66
N GLU A 664 -30.05 -0.09 22.90
CA GLU A 664 -30.15 -0.95 21.71
C GLU A 664 -29.02 -1.96 21.64
N SER A 665 -29.23 -3.04 20.90
CA SER A 665 -28.17 -4.01 20.61
C SER A 665 -28.29 -4.56 19.19
N GLY A 666 -27.14 -4.90 18.62
CA GLY A 666 -27.08 -5.35 17.24
C GLY A 666 -25.70 -5.81 16.81
N LEU A 667 -25.64 -6.40 15.63
CA LEU A 667 -24.42 -6.75 14.94
C LEU A 667 -24.11 -5.67 13.92
N TYR A 668 -22.90 -5.14 13.97
CA TYR A 668 -22.40 -4.22 12.98
C TYR A 668 -21.41 -4.94 12.06
N PHE A 669 -21.65 -4.86 10.75
CA PHE A 669 -20.76 -5.38 9.72
C PHE A 669 -20.10 -4.21 8.97
N LEU A 670 -18.77 -4.18 9.00
CA LEU A 670 -17.98 -3.23 8.23
C LEU A 670 -17.74 -3.76 6.81
N ASN A 671 -18.23 -3.02 5.80
CA ASN A 671 -18.07 -3.40 4.40
C ASN A 671 -16.65 -3.06 3.89
N MET A 672 -15.73 -4.02 3.97
CA MET A 672 -14.31 -3.82 3.67
C MET A 672 -13.96 -3.77 2.17
N ASP A 673 -14.84 -4.26 1.31
CA ASP A 673 -14.59 -4.34 -0.14
C ASP A 673 -15.83 -4.16 -1.01
N ARG A 674 -15.63 -4.12 -2.33
CA ARG A 674 -16.68 -3.77 -3.30
C ARG A 674 -17.88 -4.70 -3.27
N ASN A 675 -17.71 -5.99 -2.96
CA ASN A 675 -18.82 -6.95 -2.95
C ASN A 675 -19.54 -7.06 -1.61
N SER A 676 -19.05 -6.42 -0.54
CA SER A 676 -19.71 -6.38 0.76
C SER A 676 -20.90 -5.40 0.75
N PRO A 677 -22.07 -5.73 1.33
CA PRO A 677 -22.46 -7.03 1.91
C PRO A 677 -23.18 -7.94 0.89
N GLY A 678 -23.19 -7.58 -0.39
CA GLY A 678 -24.03 -8.20 -1.43
C GLY A 678 -23.87 -9.71 -1.53
N ILE A 679 -22.64 -10.22 -1.70
CA ILE A 679 -22.38 -11.67 -1.82
C ILE A 679 -22.70 -12.41 -0.51
N LEU A 680 -22.57 -11.75 0.65
CA LEU A 680 -22.85 -12.38 1.95
C LEU A 680 -24.33 -12.60 2.23
N ARG A 681 -25.24 -11.88 1.56
CA ARG A 681 -26.69 -12.07 1.73
C ARG A 681 -27.15 -13.46 1.34
N ASP A 682 -26.45 -14.11 0.41
CA ASP A 682 -26.74 -15.48 0.00
C ASP A 682 -26.44 -16.50 1.11
N TYR A 683 -25.64 -16.12 2.12
CA TYR A 683 -25.19 -16.99 3.22
C TYR A 683 -25.81 -16.61 4.57
N VAL A 684 -25.89 -15.31 4.86
CA VAL A 684 -26.40 -14.77 6.12
C VAL A 684 -27.77 -14.13 5.89
N THR A 685 -28.83 -14.92 6.08
CA THR A 685 -30.22 -14.50 5.86
C THR A 685 -30.63 -13.27 6.69
N ASP A 686 -30.02 -13.10 7.87
CA ASP A 686 -30.31 -11.99 8.77
C ASP A 686 -29.85 -10.62 8.22
N LEU A 687 -29.00 -10.59 7.19
CA LEU A 687 -28.63 -9.36 6.47
C LEU A 687 -29.83 -8.72 5.75
N ASP A 688 -30.90 -9.47 5.46
CA ASP A 688 -32.13 -8.90 4.89
C ASP A 688 -32.88 -8.01 5.91
N ARG A 689 -32.64 -8.23 7.20
CA ARG A 689 -33.15 -7.38 8.29
C ARG A 689 -32.19 -6.23 8.64
N ALA A 690 -31.06 -6.12 7.93
CA ALA A 690 -30.11 -5.06 8.19
C ALA A 690 -30.72 -3.70 7.85
N ARG A 691 -30.60 -2.75 8.78
CA ARG A 691 -30.93 -1.34 8.55
C ARG A 691 -29.69 -0.52 8.24
N ASP A 692 -29.91 0.60 7.57
CA ASP A 692 -28.91 1.62 7.34
C ASP A 692 -28.65 2.41 8.64
N LEU A 693 -27.47 3.04 8.73
CA LEU A 693 -27.03 3.85 9.85
C LEU A 693 -27.16 5.35 9.58
N ASP A 694 -27.63 5.79 8.41
CA ASP A 694 -27.76 7.22 8.03
C ASP A 694 -28.42 8.10 9.11
N GLU A 695 -29.49 7.63 9.75
CA GLU A 695 -30.16 8.36 10.82
C GLU A 695 -29.37 8.34 12.14
N ASP A 696 -28.78 7.20 12.48
CA ASP A 696 -27.90 7.08 13.64
C ASP A 696 -26.67 7.99 13.47
N CYS A 697 -26.12 8.11 12.26
CA CYS A 697 -25.00 8.99 11.92
C CYS A 697 -25.32 10.49 12.07
N LYS A 698 -26.59 10.89 11.95
CA LYS A 698 -27.03 12.28 12.17
C LYS A 698 -27.16 12.61 13.66
N ASN A 699 -27.54 11.62 14.48
CA ASN A 699 -27.93 11.83 15.87
C ASN A 699 -26.86 11.39 16.89
N LEU A 700 -26.03 10.41 16.54
CA LEU A 700 -25.01 9.79 17.38
C LEU A 700 -23.61 10.08 16.85
N ILE A 701 -22.66 10.31 17.76
CA ILE A 701 -21.24 10.47 17.41
C ILE A 701 -20.75 9.16 16.79
N VAL A 702 -20.11 9.23 15.62
CA VAL A 702 -19.62 8.07 14.86
C VAL A 702 -20.72 7.02 14.62
N CYS A 703 -21.95 7.46 14.35
CA CYS A 703 -23.11 6.61 14.06
C CYS A 703 -23.49 5.63 15.19
N GLY A 704 -23.01 5.86 16.41
CA GLY A 704 -23.23 4.94 17.53
C GLY A 704 -22.42 3.65 17.45
N LEU A 705 -21.28 3.66 16.76
CA LEU A 705 -20.47 2.45 16.52
C LEU A 705 -19.24 2.37 17.44
N PRO A 706 -18.86 1.16 17.87
CA PRO A 706 -17.66 0.96 18.66
C PRO A 706 -16.46 0.85 17.72
N ILE A 707 -15.98 2.01 17.27
CA ILE A 707 -14.83 2.07 16.38
C ILE A 707 -13.54 1.89 17.19
N SER A 708 -12.65 1.01 16.73
CA SER A 708 -11.39 0.69 17.41
C SER A 708 -10.13 1.10 16.61
N HIS A 709 -10.31 1.62 15.40
CA HIS A 709 -9.20 1.96 14.51
C HIS A 709 -9.57 3.11 13.55
N ALA A 710 -8.65 4.06 13.28
CA ALA A 710 -8.86 5.14 12.30
C ALA A 710 -9.26 4.62 10.90
N ARG A 711 -8.75 3.44 10.52
CA ARG A 711 -9.10 2.79 9.24
C ARG A 711 -10.61 2.55 9.10
N MET A 712 -11.31 2.21 10.19
CA MET A 712 -12.77 2.02 10.13
C MET A 712 -13.48 3.35 9.84
N ILE A 713 -13.03 4.46 10.44
CA ILE A 713 -13.55 5.82 10.19
C ILE A 713 -13.36 6.20 8.72
N LYS A 714 -12.18 5.91 8.15
CA LYS A 714 -11.86 6.18 6.74
C LYS A 714 -12.73 5.35 5.79
N ILE A 715 -12.92 4.06 6.06
CA ILE A 715 -13.77 3.17 5.25
C ILE A 715 -15.24 3.60 5.32
N MET A 716 -15.72 4.03 6.49
CA MET A 716 -17.07 4.59 6.63
C MET A 716 -17.24 5.94 5.93
N ASN A 717 -16.14 6.60 5.52
CA ASN A 717 -16.14 7.89 4.85
C ASN A 717 -16.90 8.99 5.62
N TRP A 718 -16.60 9.12 6.93
CA TRP A 718 -17.27 10.04 7.86
C TRP A 718 -17.35 11.51 7.38
N LYS A 719 -16.37 11.98 6.61
CA LYS A 719 -16.36 13.36 6.06
C LYS A 719 -17.48 13.64 5.05
N LEU A 720 -18.11 12.62 4.46
CA LEU A 720 -19.31 12.79 3.64
C LEU A 720 -20.60 12.82 4.49
N ILE A 721 -20.54 12.35 5.72
CA ILE A 721 -21.66 12.28 6.67
C ILE A 721 -21.75 13.55 7.52
N SER A 722 -20.62 14.27 7.70
CA SER A 722 -20.61 15.63 8.26
C SER A 722 -21.10 16.72 7.28
N ALA A 723 -21.70 16.33 6.13
CA ALA A 723 -22.42 17.24 5.23
C ALA A 723 -23.59 17.99 5.90
N VAL A 724 -23.88 17.68 7.17
CA VAL A 724 -24.71 18.51 8.07
C VAL A 724 -24.08 19.90 8.34
N ILE A 725 -22.81 20.16 7.97
CA ILE A 725 -22.16 21.47 8.15
C ILE A 725 -21.70 22.14 6.83
N LYS A 726 -21.61 21.43 5.69
CA LYS A 726 -21.32 22.05 4.38
C LYS A 726 -22.50 21.92 3.41
N HIS A 727 -23.35 22.95 3.43
CA HIS A 727 -24.39 23.17 2.43
C HIS A 727 -23.76 23.69 1.13
N TYR A 728 -23.14 22.82 0.31
CA TYR A 728 -22.85 23.12 -1.12
C TYR A 728 -22.32 21.85 -1.83
N TYR A 729 -23.19 21.01 -2.36
CA TYR A 729 -22.89 20.16 -3.53
C TYR A 729 -24.17 19.92 -4.33
N SER A 730 -24.06 19.88 -5.66
CA SER A 730 -25.20 19.94 -6.57
C SER A 730 -26.06 18.67 -6.51
N HIS A 731 -27.35 18.87 -6.23
CA HIS A 731 -28.40 17.85 -6.20
C HIS A 731 -28.45 16.98 -7.47
N PHE A 732 -27.94 17.50 -8.59
CA PHE A 732 -27.93 16.83 -9.89
C PHE A 732 -26.96 15.64 -9.97
N ILE A 733 -25.77 15.75 -9.35
CA ILE A 733 -24.78 14.65 -9.34
C ILE A 733 -25.23 13.53 -8.40
N GLU A 734 -25.82 13.88 -7.25
CA GLU A 734 -26.35 12.90 -6.29
C GLU A 734 -27.52 12.10 -6.86
N MET A 735 -28.43 12.76 -7.59
CA MET A 735 -29.57 12.10 -8.21
C MET A 735 -29.14 11.15 -9.33
N MET A 736 -28.14 11.51 -10.14
CA MET A 736 -27.59 10.64 -11.19
C MET A 736 -26.82 9.44 -10.62
N ALA A 737 -26.07 9.63 -9.52
CA ALA A 737 -25.37 8.55 -8.83
C ALA A 737 -26.31 7.55 -8.15
N CYS A 738 -27.45 8.02 -7.64
CA CYS A 738 -28.49 7.19 -7.04
C CYS A 738 -29.28 6.40 -8.11
N MET A 739 -29.64 7.03 -9.23
CA MET A 739 -30.34 6.36 -10.34
C MET A 739 -29.52 5.26 -11.01
N LEU A 740 -28.19 5.35 -11.01
CA LEU A 740 -27.29 4.36 -11.62
C LEU A 740 -26.84 3.23 -10.66
N ARG A 741 -27.42 3.08 -9.46
CA ARG A 741 -26.96 2.13 -8.41
C ARG A 741 -25.46 2.24 -8.07
N MET A 742 -24.83 3.41 -8.28
CA MET A 742 -23.38 3.57 -8.12
C MET A 742 -22.91 3.69 -6.66
N LYS A 743 -23.79 4.11 -5.73
CA LYS A 743 -23.53 4.09 -4.27
C LYS A 743 -23.96 2.74 -3.67
N ARG A 744 -22.99 1.87 -3.37
CA ARG A 744 -23.20 0.72 -2.47
C ARG A 744 -23.13 1.24 -1.02
N LYS A 745 -24.20 0.99 -0.25
CA LYS A 745 -24.49 1.61 1.06
C LYS A 745 -23.43 1.29 2.13
N TYR A 746 -23.22 2.23 3.04
CA TYR A 746 -22.10 2.22 3.99
C TYR A 746 -22.43 1.44 5.25
N SER A 747 -21.88 0.22 5.36
CA SER A 747 -22.01 -0.69 6.51
C SER A 747 -23.43 -1.11 6.85
N THR A 748 -23.58 -2.19 7.62
CA THR A 748 -24.91 -2.76 7.92
C THR A 748 -25.09 -3.04 9.41
N TRP A 749 -26.25 -2.66 9.95
CA TRP A 749 -26.64 -2.93 11.34
C TRP A 749 -27.81 -3.92 11.40
N ILE A 750 -27.61 -5.06 12.05
CA ILE A 750 -28.65 -6.07 12.27
C ILE A 750 -29.07 -6.05 13.74
N PRO A 751 -30.33 -5.73 14.07
CA PRO A 751 -30.83 -5.85 15.44
C PRO A 751 -30.65 -7.28 15.99
N ALA A 752 -30.08 -7.38 17.20
CA ALA A 752 -29.71 -8.64 17.83
C ALA A 752 -29.87 -8.57 19.36
N PRO A 753 -29.94 -9.71 20.08
CA PRO A 753 -29.90 -9.74 21.55
C PRO A 753 -28.67 -9.05 22.14
N GLN A 754 -28.67 -8.71 23.43
CA GLN A 754 -27.52 -8.03 24.05
C GLN A 754 -26.28 -8.96 24.12
N PRO A 755 -25.06 -8.42 23.92
CA PRO A 755 -23.82 -9.18 24.13
C PRO A 755 -23.59 -9.50 25.62
N ILE A 756 -22.80 -10.54 25.87
CA ILE A 756 -22.35 -10.92 27.22
C ILE A 756 -21.01 -10.24 27.47
N LEU A 757 -20.95 -9.32 28.43
CA LEU A 757 -19.76 -8.52 28.71
C LEU A 757 -19.22 -8.89 30.08
N SER A 758 -17.94 -9.29 30.17
CA SER A 758 -17.28 -9.67 31.43
C SER A 758 -16.94 -8.45 32.28
N ASP A 759 -16.42 -7.39 31.65
CA ASP A 759 -15.86 -6.21 32.31
C ASP A 759 -16.59 -4.95 31.82
N PRO A 760 -17.76 -4.61 32.39
CA PRO A 760 -18.56 -3.52 31.88
C PRO A 760 -17.81 -2.19 31.97
N LEU A 761 -18.05 -1.32 30.97
CA LEU A 761 -17.51 0.02 30.96
C LEU A 761 -18.12 0.85 32.10
N GLU A 762 -17.27 1.37 32.98
CA GLU A 762 -17.63 2.34 34.01
C GLU A 762 -17.14 3.73 33.58
N PHE A 763 -18.07 4.69 33.53
CA PHE A 763 -17.80 6.10 33.26
C PHE A 763 -18.03 6.91 34.53
N ILE A 764 -16.96 7.47 35.10
CA ILE A 764 -17.00 8.17 36.38
C ILE A 764 -16.54 9.61 36.14
N VAL A 765 -17.42 10.57 36.40
CA VAL A 765 -17.05 12.00 36.46
C VAL A 765 -16.58 12.28 37.87
N ASN A 766 -15.27 12.49 38.04
CA ASN A 766 -14.66 12.76 39.34
C ASN A 766 -14.94 14.19 39.81
N SER A 767 -14.81 15.16 38.90
CA SER A 767 -15.11 16.57 39.18
C SER A 767 -15.48 17.35 37.90
N LYS A 768 -16.25 18.42 38.09
CA LYS A 768 -16.58 19.46 37.11
C LYS A 768 -16.31 20.81 37.78
N GLU A 769 -15.20 21.45 37.44
CA GLU A 769 -14.73 22.66 38.11
C GLU A 769 -14.83 23.88 37.18
N ILE A 770 -15.50 24.94 37.64
CA ILE A 770 -15.57 26.21 36.91
C ILE A 770 -14.34 27.02 37.32
N VAL A 771 -13.31 27.06 36.47
CA VAL A 771 -12.06 27.76 36.76
C VAL A 771 -12.24 29.27 36.62
N ASN A 772 -12.98 29.71 35.59
CA ASN A 772 -13.40 31.10 35.42
C ASN A 772 -14.72 31.17 34.61
N SER A 773 -15.25 32.37 34.37
CA SER A 773 -16.53 32.58 33.68
C SER A 773 -16.59 32.03 32.25
N THR A 774 -15.45 31.70 31.66
CA THR A 774 -15.33 31.23 30.28
C THR A 774 -14.61 29.89 30.16
N TYR A 775 -14.29 29.19 31.25
CA TYR A 775 -13.52 27.95 31.23
C TYR A 775 -13.98 26.96 32.30
N ILE A 776 -14.32 25.75 31.87
CA ILE A 776 -14.75 24.64 32.71
C ILE A 776 -13.81 23.46 32.50
N GLU A 777 -13.35 22.85 33.59
CA GLU A 777 -12.49 21.66 33.59
C GLU A 777 -13.26 20.42 34.03
N TYR A 778 -13.07 19.31 33.31
CA TYR A 778 -13.66 18.02 33.61
C TYR A 778 -12.57 17.00 33.95
N ASN A 779 -12.76 16.25 35.04
CA ASN A 779 -11.91 15.11 35.39
C ASN A 779 -12.74 13.82 35.31
N ILE A 780 -12.35 12.92 34.42
CA ILE A 780 -13.08 11.68 34.13
C ILE A 780 -12.17 10.48 34.37
N THR A 781 -12.74 9.42 34.93
CA THR A 781 -12.11 8.10 35.01
C THR A 781 -12.95 7.06 34.29
N LEU A 782 -12.29 6.29 33.43
CA LEU A 782 -12.84 5.16 32.71
C LEU A 782 -12.22 3.87 33.25
N LYS A 783 -13.07 2.87 33.50
CA LYS A 783 -12.65 1.49 33.75
C LYS A 783 -13.38 0.57 32.78
N GLY A 784 -12.68 -0.43 32.27
CA GLY A 784 -13.28 -1.36 31.31
C GLY A 784 -12.24 -2.29 30.68
N PRO A 785 -12.44 -2.73 29.43
CA PRO A 785 -11.49 -3.56 28.71
C PRO A 785 -10.22 -2.78 28.34
N ASP A 786 -9.23 -3.52 27.86
CA ASP A 786 -7.93 -3.04 27.39
C ASP A 786 -8.01 -2.05 26.21
N ARG A 787 -9.08 -2.08 25.40
CA ARG A 787 -9.27 -1.14 24.28
C ARG A 787 -10.50 -0.25 24.46
N ILE A 788 -10.27 1.05 24.60
CA ILE A 788 -11.33 2.05 24.78
C ILE A 788 -11.14 3.18 23.78
N SER A 789 -12.21 3.57 23.11
CA SER A 789 -12.26 4.71 22.21
C SER A 789 -13.14 5.80 22.80
N ILE A 790 -12.64 7.03 22.82
CA ILE A 790 -13.33 8.19 23.38
C ILE A 790 -13.49 9.22 22.26
N TYR A 791 -14.70 9.75 22.15
CA TYR A 791 -15.07 10.75 21.18
C TYR A 791 -15.62 11.96 21.90
N ILE A 792 -14.99 13.11 21.74
CA ILE A 792 -15.42 14.36 22.37
C ILE A 792 -15.82 15.33 21.27
N VAL A 793 -17.04 15.85 21.36
CA VAL A 793 -17.58 16.87 20.45
C VAL A 793 -18.10 18.05 21.27
N PRO A 794 -17.51 19.25 21.12
CA PRO A 794 -18.02 20.45 21.80
C PRO A 794 -19.38 20.87 21.22
N GLN A 795 -20.21 21.49 22.04
CA GLN A 795 -21.44 22.13 21.58
C GLN A 795 -21.15 23.37 20.72
N THR A 796 -22.17 23.87 20.02
CA THR A 796 -22.04 25.07 19.19
C THR A 796 -21.57 26.25 20.06
N ASP A 797 -20.59 27.00 19.54
CA ASP A 797 -19.94 28.17 20.18
C ASP A 797 -19.05 27.85 21.40
N MET A 798 -18.68 26.57 21.59
CA MET A 798 -17.71 26.13 22.60
C MET A 798 -16.46 25.55 21.95
N ARG A 799 -15.34 25.56 22.69
CA ARG A 799 -14.05 25.07 22.19
C ARG A 799 -13.34 24.22 23.25
N ILE A 800 -12.77 23.09 22.84
CA ILE A 800 -11.86 22.32 23.71
C ILE A 800 -10.48 22.95 23.60
N VAL A 801 -9.89 23.27 24.75
CA VAL A 801 -8.63 24.02 24.83
C VAL A 801 -7.45 23.06 25.00
N ASP A 802 -7.58 22.13 25.92
CA ASP A 802 -6.55 21.19 26.33
C ASP A 802 -7.17 19.87 26.81
N VAL A 803 -6.43 18.79 26.58
CA VAL A 803 -6.75 17.45 27.07
C VAL A 803 -5.47 16.92 27.70
N ILE A 804 -5.54 16.64 28.99
CA ILE A 804 -4.46 16.09 29.80
C ILE A 804 -4.70 14.59 29.93
N LEU A 805 -3.78 13.81 29.38
CA LEU A 805 -3.83 12.34 29.37
C LEU A 805 -2.60 11.81 30.10
N LEU A 806 -2.80 10.98 31.14
CA LEU A 806 -1.71 10.30 31.85
C LEU A 806 -0.58 11.26 32.31
N ASN A 807 -0.94 12.43 32.85
CA ASN A 807 -0.03 13.51 33.27
C ASN A 807 0.76 14.21 32.14
N THR A 808 0.43 13.93 30.88
CA THR A 808 0.98 14.64 29.72
C THR A 808 -0.08 15.62 29.21
N THR A 809 0.23 16.91 29.24
CA THR A 809 -0.63 17.95 28.65
C THR A 809 -0.45 17.95 27.15
N THR A 810 -1.51 17.61 26.40
CA THR A 810 -1.51 17.79 24.94
C THR A 810 -2.30 19.07 24.64
N SER A 811 -1.59 20.14 24.30
CA SER A 811 -2.20 21.43 23.93
C SER A 811 -2.59 21.44 22.46
N PHE A 812 -3.82 21.86 22.13
CA PHE A 812 -4.30 21.91 20.75
C PHE A 812 -3.95 23.24 20.09
N SER A 813 -3.05 23.22 19.11
CA SER A 813 -2.90 24.33 18.16
C SER A 813 -3.92 24.15 17.05
N ALA A 814 -5.14 24.65 17.26
CA ALA A 814 -6.18 24.61 16.24
C ALA A 814 -5.80 25.58 15.09
N ASN A 815 -5.40 25.04 13.95
CA ASN A 815 -5.59 25.75 12.69
C ASN A 815 -7.08 25.67 12.34
N HIS A 816 -7.79 26.74 12.71
CA HIS A 816 -8.97 27.33 12.06
C HIS A 816 -9.72 26.48 11.02
N GLU A 817 -10.93 26.02 11.37
CA GLU A 817 -12.23 26.39 10.73
C GLU A 817 -13.35 25.36 10.89
N ASP A 818 -13.07 24.12 11.30
CA ASP A 818 -14.09 23.08 11.44
C ASP A 818 -14.24 22.62 12.90
N LYS A 819 -15.48 22.39 13.37
CA LYS A 819 -15.79 21.87 14.73
C LYS A 819 -15.22 20.45 14.86
N GLU A 820 -14.00 20.30 15.35
CA GLU A 820 -13.25 19.04 15.29
C GLU A 820 -13.69 18.02 16.36
N LEU A 821 -14.14 16.85 15.89
CA LEU A 821 -14.24 15.62 16.68
C LEU A 821 -12.86 15.25 17.21
N ILE A 822 -12.69 15.18 18.53
CA ILE A 822 -11.48 14.62 19.15
C ILE A 822 -11.69 13.12 19.32
N PHE A 823 -10.82 12.32 18.69
CA PHE A 823 -10.82 10.86 18.85
C PHE A 823 -9.60 10.45 19.67
N ILE A 824 -9.83 9.86 20.85
CA ILE A 824 -8.78 9.27 21.68
C ILE A 824 -8.92 7.76 21.62
N LEU A 825 -7.86 7.07 21.23
CA LEU A 825 -7.75 5.61 21.31
C LEU A 825 -6.86 5.27 22.49
N PHE A 826 -7.44 4.62 23.50
CA PHE A 826 -6.74 4.13 24.67
C PHE A 826 -6.49 2.62 24.58
N THR A 827 -5.28 2.20 24.91
CA THR A 827 -4.87 0.78 24.97
C THR A 827 -4.12 0.50 26.26
N SER A 828 -4.47 -0.59 26.94
CA SER A 828 -3.74 -1.09 28.12
C SER A 828 -3.07 -2.42 27.80
N GLY A 829 -1.75 -2.50 27.96
CA GLY A 829 -0.99 -3.74 27.81
C GLY A 829 -1.07 -4.60 29.06
N LYS A 830 -0.02 -4.56 29.89
CA LYS A 830 0.06 -5.31 31.15
C LYS A 830 -0.77 -4.64 32.25
N ASN A 831 -1.65 -5.39 32.93
CA ASN A 831 -2.54 -4.95 34.04
C ASN A 831 -3.90 -4.33 33.60
N PRO A 832 -4.89 -4.22 34.52
CA PRO A 832 -6.24 -3.74 34.20
C PRO A 832 -6.27 -2.31 33.67
N ALA A 833 -7.18 -2.08 32.72
CA ALA A 833 -7.38 -0.78 32.09
C ALA A 833 -8.14 0.18 33.01
N THR A 834 -7.40 1.09 33.65
CA THR A 834 -7.98 2.29 34.26
C THR A 834 -7.30 3.50 33.65
N MET A 835 -8.10 4.40 33.09
CA MET A 835 -7.63 5.64 32.49
C MET A 835 -8.34 6.82 33.11
N SER A 836 -7.57 7.77 33.63
CA SER A 836 -8.08 9.08 34.03
C SER A 836 -7.58 10.12 33.06
N PHE A 837 -8.46 11.04 32.66
CA PHE A 837 -8.11 12.16 31.81
C PHE A 837 -8.87 13.42 32.23
N THR A 838 -8.22 14.56 32.01
CA THR A 838 -8.78 15.87 32.27
C THR A 838 -8.90 16.62 30.96
N PHE A 839 -9.96 17.40 30.76
CA PHE A 839 -10.04 18.30 29.61
C PHE A 839 -10.77 19.60 29.93
N GLY A 840 -10.29 20.68 29.30
CA GLY A 840 -10.82 22.02 29.45
C GLY A 840 -11.73 22.42 28.29
N VAL A 841 -12.84 23.08 28.62
CA VAL A 841 -13.80 23.62 27.65
C VAL A 841 -13.95 25.11 27.86
N GLU A 842 -13.62 25.87 26.81
CA GLU A 842 -13.95 27.27 26.66
C GLU A 842 -15.45 27.43 26.34
N VAL A 843 -16.14 28.20 27.17
CA VAL A 843 -17.58 28.45 27.08
C VAL A 843 -17.88 29.95 26.98
N PRO A 844 -18.92 30.36 26.23
CA PRO A 844 -19.40 31.75 26.25
C PRO A 844 -19.88 32.17 27.65
N GLU A 845 -19.86 33.48 27.95
CA GLU A 845 -20.36 34.03 29.22
C GLU A 845 -21.80 33.60 29.54
N TYR A 846 -22.61 33.36 28.51
CA TYR A 846 -23.94 32.79 28.62
C TYR A 846 -24.00 31.48 27.84
N HIS A 847 -24.03 30.35 28.55
CA HIS A 847 -24.10 29.02 27.95
C HIS A 847 -25.15 28.14 28.64
N ASN A 848 -25.65 27.14 27.92
CA ASN A 848 -26.51 26.11 28.49
C ASN A 848 -25.70 25.13 29.37
N ASP A 849 -26.37 24.41 30.27
CA ASP A 849 -25.72 23.45 31.19
C ASP A 849 -24.90 22.34 30.50
N THR A 850 -25.29 21.96 29.27
CA THR A 850 -24.58 20.95 28.48
C THR A 850 -23.47 21.61 27.67
N THR A 851 -22.23 21.24 27.96
CA THR A 851 -21.06 21.81 27.32
C THR A 851 -20.52 20.95 26.19
N CYS A 852 -20.54 19.63 26.36
CA CYS A 852 -19.96 18.68 25.43
C CYS A 852 -20.81 17.41 25.32
N LYS A 853 -20.67 16.71 24.19
CA LYS A 853 -21.10 15.33 24.05
C LYS A 853 -19.88 14.43 24.07
N ILE A 854 -19.91 13.41 24.92
CA ILE A 854 -18.84 12.41 25.03
C ILE A 854 -19.41 11.06 24.68
N ALA A 855 -18.87 10.42 23.64
CA ALA A 855 -19.14 9.01 23.39
C ALA A 855 -17.94 8.16 23.79
N VAL A 856 -18.20 7.07 24.50
CA VAL A 856 -17.18 6.10 24.89
C VAL A 856 -17.56 4.74 24.34
N ALA A 857 -16.63 4.13 23.60
CA ALA A 857 -16.77 2.80 23.08
C ALA A 857 -15.74 1.86 23.70
N ALA A 858 -16.20 0.77 24.30
CA ALA A 858 -15.33 -0.26 24.83
C ALA A 858 -15.29 -1.45 23.87
N ASN A 859 -14.09 -1.89 23.50
CA ASN A 859 -13.87 -2.94 22.49
C ASN A 859 -13.25 -4.17 23.15
N TYR A 860 -13.96 -5.30 23.08
CA TYR A 860 -13.57 -6.55 23.73
C TYR A 860 -12.98 -7.49 22.69
N VAL A 861 -11.74 -7.23 22.29
CA VAL A 861 -11.09 -7.87 21.12
C VAL A 861 -10.56 -9.28 21.39
N HIS A 862 -10.47 -9.68 22.65
CA HIS A 862 -9.90 -10.96 23.08
C HIS A 862 -10.88 -12.12 22.92
N SER A 863 -10.78 -12.88 21.84
CA SER A 863 -11.75 -13.93 21.53
C SER A 863 -11.80 -15.07 22.56
N LYS A 864 -10.69 -15.39 23.23
CA LYS A 864 -10.61 -16.45 24.25
C LYS A 864 -11.24 -16.06 25.58
N LYS A 865 -11.23 -14.76 25.93
CA LYS A 865 -11.78 -14.23 27.18
C LYS A 865 -13.29 -13.95 27.08
N ASN A 866 -13.76 -13.57 25.89
CA ASN A 866 -15.11 -13.03 25.72
C ASN A 866 -16.11 -14.06 25.18
N ALA A 867 -17.11 -14.39 25.99
CA ALA A 867 -18.18 -15.31 25.61
C ALA A 867 -19.13 -14.69 24.58
N LYS A 868 -19.33 -15.36 23.44
CA LYS A 868 -20.27 -14.94 22.40
C LYS A 868 -21.67 -15.50 22.69
N THR A 869 -22.72 -14.73 22.37
CA THR A 869 -24.09 -15.22 22.50
C THR A 869 -24.36 -16.38 21.51
N PRO A 870 -25.33 -17.26 21.78
CA PRO A 870 -25.73 -18.30 20.83
C PRO A 870 -26.15 -17.72 19.48
N TYR A 871 -26.85 -16.58 19.50
CA TYR A 871 -27.25 -15.86 18.28
C TYR A 871 -26.03 -15.39 17.48
N PHE A 872 -25.06 -14.75 18.12
CA PHE A 872 -23.86 -14.28 17.42
C PHE A 872 -23.03 -15.45 16.86
N THR A 873 -22.88 -16.52 17.63
CA THR A 873 -22.19 -17.75 17.18
C THR A 873 -22.87 -18.37 15.97
N LYS A 874 -24.21 -18.40 15.94
CA LYS A 874 -24.99 -18.87 14.78
C LYS A 874 -24.69 -18.04 13.53
N ILE A 875 -24.67 -16.70 13.64
CA ILE A 875 -24.38 -15.81 12.51
C ILE A 875 -22.96 -16.03 12.00
N LEU A 876 -21.97 -16.15 12.89
CA LEU A 876 -20.59 -16.42 12.49
C LEU A 876 -20.45 -17.78 11.78
N GLY A 877 -21.20 -18.80 12.21
CA GLY A 877 -21.20 -20.13 11.59
C GLY A 877 -21.90 -20.21 10.22
N GLN A 878 -22.63 -19.17 9.81
CA GLN A 878 -23.22 -19.07 8.47
C GLN A 878 -22.24 -18.52 7.43
N LEU A 879 -21.15 -17.89 7.86
CA LEU A 879 -20.19 -17.27 6.96
C LEU A 879 -19.41 -18.36 6.19
N PRO A 880 -19.17 -18.15 4.88
CA PRO A 880 -18.48 -19.13 4.06
C PRO A 880 -16.98 -19.22 4.40
N GLU A 881 -16.34 -20.33 4.07
CA GLU A 881 -14.92 -20.60 4.41
C GLU A 881 -13.94 -19.57 3.82
N TRP A 882 -14.27 -18.99 2.67
CA TRP A 882 -13.50 -17.93 2.02
C TRP A 882 -13.62 -16.57 2.72
N ALA A 883 -14.52 -16.39 3.68
CA ALA A 883 -14.56 -15.21 4.51
C ALA A 883 -13.50 -15.30 5.62
N ASP A 884 -12.70 -14.24 5.75
CA ASP A 884 -11.84 -14.04 6.90
C ASP A 884 -12.55 -13.10 7.88
N VAL A 885 -12.74 -13.55 9.12
CA VAL A 885 -13.72 -12.95 10.04
C VAL A 885 -13.03 -12.51 11.32
N VAL A 886 -12.97 -11.20 11.52
CA VAL A 886 -12.60 -10.58 12.79
C VAL A 886 -13.88 -10.23 13.53
N ALA A 887 -14.17 -10.99 14.59
CA ALA A 887 -15.43 -10.88 15.33
C ALA A 887 -15.19 -10.65 16.83
N TYR A 888 -15.60 -9.48 17.32
CA TYR A 888 -15.45 -9.07 18.73
C TYR A 888 -16.72 -8.42 19.30
N LEU A 889 -16.74 -8.19 20.61
CA LEU A 889 -17.87 -7.54 21.30
C LEU A 889 -17.56 -6.06 21.51
N GLY A 890 -18.61 -5.25 21.61
CA GLY A 890 -18.45 -3.82 21.82
C GLY A 890 -19.56 -3.21 22.67
N THR A 891 -19.23 -2.09 23.32
CA THR A 891 -20.22 -1.15 23.84
C THR A 891 -20.03 0.21 23.22
N TYR A 892 -21.11 0.98 23.13
CA TYR A 892 -21.09 2.40 22.81
C TYR A 892 -22.00 3.11 23.81
N SER A 893 -21.48 4.13 24.47
CA SER A 893 -22.23 4.91 25.46
C SER A 893 -22.09 6.40 25.14
N LEU A 894 -23.21 7.10 24.96
CA LEU A 894 -23.25 8.55 24.69
C LEU A 894 -23.71 9.31 25.93
N TYR A 895 -22.87 10.20 26.44
CA TYR A 895 -23.09 11.06 27.59
C TYR A 895 -23.19 12.53 27.16
N ASN A 896 -24.13 13.26 27.77
CA ASN A 896 -24.24 14.72 27.65
C ASN A 896 -23.68 15.35 28.93
N VAL A 897 -22.60 16.14 28.85
CA VAL A 897 -21.81 16.61 30.02
C VAL A 897 -21.69 18.14 30.10
#